data_AF-A0A453FYG1-F1
#
_entry.id   AF-A0A453FYG1-F1
#
_cell.length_a   1.000
_cell.length_b   1.000
_cell.length_c   1.000
_cell.angle_alpha   90.00
_cell.angle_beta   90.00
_cell.angle_gamma   90.00
#
_symmetry.space_group_name_H-M   'P 1'
#
loop_
_entity.id
_entity.type
_entity.pdbx_description
1 polymer ?
#
loop_
_entity_poly.entity_id
_entity_poly.type
_entity_poly.pdbx_seq_one_letter_code
_entity_poly.pdbx_strand_id
1 'polypeptide(L)'
;MLDFAVLKYRNQKLSEQLAVHKFEYHALEGKFDDLKQKQKAHHETQDLANKSWEHLVRDLKAISVCKSGFQNPSCSAGPSNVSTDGACIPKDKDFLSRLVETGATESSGCHLENHVHSSTTDVLQNILFSSNASWHANKKSLLDLFAALPENERSRELRTTGTELSLQLNDAIQELSDLHLKHRRLTEKHHEERYLNTRSKAEQKRLKEELASAVAELEESNHKLAVLKAQGDPTHGTPILFPTLGNKSLPEDNVRDKQKELQDLEACHKEFTDLISQRLVEIRRLHEDRIEILNKLSTFQNTLMDFKSISSSKAFQVLKDQLQKSQAELDHCRTLLEKLQVNKDKLIWQEREVNVKVDLSGIPHRVSLNCESSIAVLKQNREKVVDEKNMLALKLEKSSREPGRNQIISEFKALVSSLPGEMGAMQTELSKCKDDASELHSLRAEVHSVSDILARKEHTINESLCRSADAGSETRDLRSRVCELRQMNCELKLFVEMYKRDSTDSRDLLESKDREYCEWAHVHSLKSSLDESRLEQRVKAAIEAEAMSQQRLASGESEIAELRGKMESARRDIGSLSELLKSKHEEGEAYLSEIESIGQAYEDIQTQNQQLLQQIIERDDHNTKIFMEGVKVKHAQDNLHLEVFNLSRNLRQAKSLMDLYKDKVAQLDDKLKVWSEQIGRLSEDGRRHSVSSGNSQRKLVDVQGEAQQLRQSMDEVQAKVGRNRLEVAGLLVELEKDR
;
A
#
# COMPACT_ATOMS: atom_id res chain seq x y z
N MET A 1 89.47 -19.16 37.33
CA MET A 1 88.22 -19.49 38.06
C MET A 1 87.41 -18.20 38.17
N LEU A 2 86.25 -18.11 37.49
CA LEU A 2 85.35 -16.97 37.71
C LEU A 2 84.61 -17.19 39.03
N ASP A 3 84.64 -16.17 39.89
CA ASP A 3 84.14 -16.22 41.26
C ASP A 3 82.62 -16.47 41.31
N PHE A 4 82.20 -17.53 42.01
CA PHE A 4 80.81 -18.01 42.07
C PHE A 4 79.84 -16.92 42.56
N ALA A 5 80.32 -16.01 43.42
CA ALA A 5 79.56 -14.87 43.89
C ALA A 5 79.14 -13.91 42.76
N VAL A 6 80.00 -13.68 41.77
CA VAL A 6 79.74 -12.78 40.64
C VAL A 6 78.67 -13.36 39.71
N LEU A 7 78.73 -14.67 39.46
CA LEU A 7 77.72 -15.38 38.67
C LEU A 7 76.35 -15.39 39.36
N LYS A 8 76.32 -15.57 40.68
CA LYS A 8 75.08 -15.52 41.46
C LYS A 8 74.44 -14.12 41.43
N TYR A 9 75.24 -13.07 41.60
CA TYR A 9 74.78 -11.67 41.51
C TYR A 9 74.24 -11.35 40.11
N ARG A 10 74.94 -11.80 39.04
CA ARG A 10 74.53 -11.54 37.66
C ARG A 10 73.23 -12.27 37.30
N ASN A 11 73.05 -13.51 37.76
CA ASN A 11 71.79 -14.24 37.59
C ASN A 11 70.63 -13.60 38.36
N GLN A 12 70.88 -13.12 39.59
CA GLN A 12 69.86 -12.42 40.37
C GLN A 12 69.41 -11.14 39.66
N LYS A 13 70.36 -10.35 39.14
CA LYS A 13 70.05 -9.12 38.40
C LYS A 13 69.31 -9.38 37.08
N LEU A 14 69.64 -10.45 36.37
CA LEU A 14 68.89 -10.89 35.18
C LEU A 14 67.48 -11.35 35.54
N SER A 15 67.30 -12.04 36.67
CA SER A 15 65.97 -12.45 37.15
C SER A 15 65.10 -11.25 37.52
N GLU A 16 65.68 -10.22 38.15
CA GLU A 16 64.99 -8.96 38.45
C GLU A 16 64.58 -8.22 37.17
N GLN A 17 65.48 -8.12 36.18
CA GLN A 17 65.17 -7.52 34.87
C GLN A 17 64.07 -8.28 34.13
N LEU A 18 64.09 -9.61 34.21
CA LEU A 18 63.08 -10.46 33.58
C LEU A 18 61.72 -10.33 34.26
N ALA A 19 61.68 -10.10 35.58
CA ALA A 19 60.45 -9.80 36.31
C ALA A 19 59.87 -8.43 35.91
N VAL A 20 60.71 -7.40 35.76
CA VAL A 20 60.30 -6.07 35.29
C VAL A 20 59.72 -6.13 33.87
N HIS A 21 60.42 -6.78 32.93
CA HIS A 21 59.92 -6.92 31.56
C HIS A 21 58.63 -7.73 31.47
N LYS A 22 58.44 -8.74 32.32
CA LYS A 22 57.16 -9.45 32.42
C LYS A 22 56.04 -8.53 32.86
N PHE A 23 56.27 -7.68 33.87
CA PHE A 23 55.26 -6.72 34.32
C PHE A 23 54.91 -5.69 33.22
N GLU A 24 55.93 -5.17 32.53
CA GLU A 24 55.73 -4.25 31.39
C GLU A 24 54.95 -4.90 30.25
N TYR A 25 55.23 -6.17 29.94
CA TYR A 25 54.52 -6.93 28.92
C TYR A 25 53.03 -7.07 29.28
N HIS A 26 52.70 -7.46 30.51
CA HIS A 26 51.31 -7.58 30.95
C HIS A 26 50.58 -6.22 30.94
N ALA A 27 51.28 -5.13 31.29
CA ALA A 27 50.72 -3.79 31.21
C ALA A 27 50.45 -3.34 29.76
N LEU A 28 51.30 -3.72 28.80
CA LEU A 28 51.10 -3.47 27.38
C LEU A 28 49.99 -4.33 26.79
N GLU A 29 49.90 -5.59 27.21
CA GLU A 29 48.83 -6.52 26.82
C GLU A 29 47.45 -6.00 27.28
N GLY A 30 47.34 -5.53 28.53
CA GLY A 30 46.12 -4.88 29.02
C GLY A 30 45.74 -3.62 28.23
N LYS A 31 46.72 -2.78 27.86
CA LYS A 31 46.48 -1.60 27.00
C LYS A 31 46.03 -1.99 25.59
N PHE A 32 46.57 -3.08 25.04
CA PHE A 32 46.18 -3.60 23.74
C PHE A 32 44.73 -4.09 23.75
N ASP A 33 44.32 -4.81 24.80
CA ASP A 33 42.94 -5.27 24.98
C ASP A 33 41.97 -4.09 25.15
N ASP A 34 42.34 -3.08 25.92
CA ASP A 34 41.56 -1.83 26.05
C ASP A 34 41.35 -1.14 24.69
N LEU A 35 42.41 -1.04 23.88
CA LEU A 35 42.34 -0.45 22.53
C LEU A 35 41.47 -1.29 21.60
N LYS A 36 41.55 -2.61 21.68
CA LYS A 36 40.73 -3.54 20.91
C LYS A 36 39.25 -3.41 21.28
N GLN A 37 38.94 -3.25 22.56
CA GLN A 37 37.58 -3.03 23.03
C GLN A 37 37.05 -1.66 22.59
N LYS A 38 37.87 -0.59 22.66
CA LYS A 38 37.51 0.73 22.12
C LYS A 38 37.28 0.70 20.62
N GLN A 39 38.11 -0.02 19.86
CA GLN A 39 37.93 -0.18 18.42
C GLN A 39 36.61 -0.89 18.10
N LYS A 40 36.26 -1.93 18.87
CA LYS A 40 34.98 -2.62 18.76
C LYS A 40 33.79 -1.68 19.03
N ALA A 41 33.84 -0.90 20.11
CA ALA A 41 32.81 0.09 20.44
C ALA A 41 32.66 1.18 19.35
N HIS A 42 33.78 1.64 18.77
CA HIS A 42 33.76 2.56 17.64
C HIS A 42 33.12 1.94 16.40
N HIS A 43 33.41 0.69 16.08
CA HIS A 43 32.81 -0.02 14.95
C HIS A 43 31.30 -0.21 15.15
N GLU A 44 30.86 -0.55 16.37
CA GLU A 44 29.44 -0.65 16.72
C GLU A 44 28.72 0.71 16.57
N THR A 45 29.37 1.81 16.99
CA THR A 45 28.84 3.17 16.83
C THR A 45 28.77 3.57 15.35
N GLN A 46 29.79 3.25 14.56
CA GLN A 46 29.82 3.51 13.12
C GLN A 46 28.74 2.72 12.37
N ASP A 47 28.52 1.46 12.73
CA ASP A 47 27.46 0.64 12.17
C ASP A 47 26.08 1.21 12.50
N LEU A 48 25.87 1.69 13.74
CA LEU A 48 24.62 2.33 14.15
C LEU A 48 24.39 3.66 13.40
N ALA A 49 25.43 4.46 13.22
CA ALA A 49 25.37 5.69 12.44
C ALA A 49 25.06 5.42 10.96
N ASN A 50 25.70 4.41 10.37
CA ASN A 50 25.43 3.99 8.99
C ASN A 50 24.00 3.49 8.81
N LYS A 51 23.49 2.64 9.71
CA LYS A 51 22.09 2.18 9.69
C LYS A 51 21.10 3.34 9.81
N SER A 52 21.38 4.30 10.67
CA SER A 52 20.54 5.50 10.83
C SER A 52 20.55 6.38 9.58
N TRP A 53 21.73 6.54 8.96
CA TRP A 53 21.89 7.27 7.71
C TRP A 53 21.15 6.60 6.54
N GLU A 54 21.27 5.28 6.40
CA GLU A 54 20.54 4.51 5.39
C GLU A 54 19.03 4.60 5.57
N HIS A 55 18.54 4.62 6.82
CA HIS A 55 17.13 4.82 7.12
C HIS A 55 16.66 6.20 6.66
N LEU A 56 17.41 7.26 7.00
CA LEU A 56 17.13 8.62 6.56
C LEU A 56 17.11 8.75 5.03
N VAL A 57 18.08 8.15 4.33
CA VAL A 57 18.13 8.16 2.86
C VAL A 57 16.92 7.44 2.26
N ARG A 58 16.47 6.34 2.87
CA ARG A 58 15.29 5.59 2.45
C ARG A 58 14.01 6.41 2.61
N ASP A 59 13.86 7.09 3.74
CA ASP A 59 12.69 7.95 4.02
C ASP A 59 12.65 9.16 3.09
N LEU A 60 13.80 9.83 2.87
CA LEU A 60 13.92 10.93 1.92
C LEU A 60 13.60 10.48 0.49
N LYS A 61 14.01 9.26 0.10
CA LYS A 61 13.68 8.68 -1.20
C LYS A 61 12.19 8.35 -1.34
N ALA A 62 11.52 7.92 -0.27
CA ALA A 62 10.06 7.74 -0.28
C ALA A 62 9.32 9.07 -0.47
N ILE A 63 9.78 10.14 0.20
CA ILE A 63 9.20 11.48 0.08
C ILE A 63 9.42 12.06 -1.33
N SER A 64 10.56 11.78 -1.97
CA SER A 64 10.86 12.27 -3.33
C SER A 64 9.96 11.65 -4.41
N VAL A 65 9.58 10.38 -4.26
CA VAL A 65 8.65 9.68 -5.17
C VAL A 65 7.22 10.20 -5.01
N CYS A 66 6.79 10.51 -3.78
CA CYS A 66 5.43 10.99 -3.51
C CYS A 66 5.13 12.37 -4.11
N LYS A 67 6.12 13.26 -4.30
CA LYS A 67 5.90 14.59 -4.91
C LYS A 67 5.95 14.59 -6.44
N SER A 68 6.56 13.58 -7.07
CA SER A 68 6.57 13.43 -8.54
C SER A 68 5.18 13.05 -9.10
N GLY A 69 4.27 12.55 -8.28
CA GLY A 69 2.94 12.06 -8.70
C GLY A 69 1.83 13.12 -8.76
N PHE A 70 2.07 14.35 -8.28
CA PHE A 70 1.09 15.44 -8.35
C PHE A 70 1.33 16.32 -9.60
N GLN A 71 1.20 15.74 -10.79
CA GLN A 71 0.87 16.52 -11.98
C GLN A 71 -0.65 16.48 -12.17
N ASN A 72 -1.33 17.58 -11.84
CA ASN A 72 -2.75 17.76 -12.14
C ASN A 72 -2.97 17.65 -13.66
N PRO A 73 -3.89 16.79 -14.15
CA PRO A 73 -4.24 16.72 -15.56
C PRO A 73 -5.33 17.76 -15.87
N SER A 74 -4.96 19.03 -15.99
CA SER A 74 -5.84 20.04 -16.62
C SER A 74 -5.07 21.30 -16.98
N CYS A 75 -4.71 21.45 -18.26
CA CYS A 75 -5.17 22.56 -19.08
C CYS A 75 -4.51 22.54 -20.48
N SER A 76 -5.36 22.87 -21.44
CA SER A 76 -5.21 22.93 -22.89
C SER A 76 -3.97 23.67 -23.43
N ALA A 77 -3.59 23.21 -24.62
CA ALA A 77 -2.71 23.82 -25.61
C ALA A 77 -2.77 25.35 -25.74
N GLY A 78 -1.59 25.94 -25.97
CA GLY A 78 -1.37 27.28 -26.52
C GLY A 78 0.13 27.59 -26.60
N PRO A 79 0.72 27.86 -27.78
CA PRO A 79 2.16 28.12 -27.92
C PRO A 79 2.45 29.63 -27.90
N SER A 80 3.37 30.10 -27.05
CA SER A 80 4.02 31.39 -27.26
C SER A 80 5.36 31.52 -26.50
N ASN A 81 6.43 31.46 -27.30
CA ASN A 81 7.57 32.39 -27.37
C ASN A 81 8.30 32.85 -26.09
N VAL A 82 9.55 32.38 -26.02
CA VAL A 82 10.81 33.13 -25.81
C VAL A 82 10.82 34.19 -24.71
N SER A 83 11.49 33.85 -23.60
CA SER A 83 12.35 34.78 -22.87
C SER A 83 13.68 34.08 -22.61
N THR A 84 14.68 34.59 -23.31
CA THR A 84 16.10 34.31 -23.17
C THR A 84 16.59 34.81 -21.82
N ASP A 85 17.12 33.90 -21.00
CA ASP A 85 18.40 34.00 -20.28
C ASP A 85 18.33 33.29 -18.92
N GLY A 86 19.31 32.42 -18.66
CA GLY A 86 19.32 31.50 -17.53
C GLY A 86 19.66 30.08 -17.98
N ALA A 87 20.95 29.82 -18.15
CA ALA A 87 21.53 28.55 -18.62
C ALA A 87 20.94 27.32 -17.90
N CYS A 88 20.08 26.59 -18.62
CA CYS A 88 19.73 25.21 -18.27
C CYS A 88 20.75 24.30 -18.97
N ILE A 89 21.75 23.84 -18.22
CA ILE A 89 22.73 22.86 -18.70
C ILE A 89 21.99 21.56 -19.05
N PRO A 90 22.07 21.05 -20.29
CA PRO A 90 21.52 19.76 -20.66
C PRO A 90 22.19 18.64 -19.86
N LYS A 91 21.42 17.61 -19.52
CA LYS A 91 21.86 16.44 -18.74
C LYS A 91 23.11 15.77 -19.33
N ASP A 92 24.28 16.05 -18.76
CA ASP A 92 25.52 15.28 -18.97
C ASP A 92 25.49 13.91 -18.25
N LYS A 93 24.42 13.13 -18.45
CA LYS A 93 24.39 11.72 -18.04
C LYS A 93 25.10 10.81 -19.04
N ASP A 94 25.42 11.31 -20.22
CA ASP A 94 26.04 10.55 -21.30
C ASP A 94 27.58 10.61 -21.31
N PHE A 95 28.19 11.54 -20.57
CA PHE A 95 29.65 11.69 -20.51
C PHE A 95 30.28 10.79 -19.43
N LEU A 96 29.65 10.69 -18.26
CA LEU A 96 30.14 9.85 -17.16
C LEU A 96 29.93 8.35 -17.40
N SER A 97 28.90 7.97 -18.15
CA SER A 97 28.65 6.59 -18.58
C SER A 97 29.67 6.15 -19.65
N ARG A 98 30.01 7.04 -20.60
CA ARG A 98 31.05 6.77 -21.60
C ARG A 98 32.46 6.66 -21.03
N LEU A 99 32.78 7.42 -19.97
CA LEU A 99 34.11 7.36 -19.35
C LEU A 99 34.35 6.04 -18.59
N VAL A 100 33.28 5.39 -18.11
CA VAL A 100 33.35 4.07 -17.46
C VAL A 100 33.43 2.93 -18.50
N GLU A 101 32.89 3.12 -19.70
CA GLU A 101 32.93 2.12 -20.79
C GLU A 101 34.22 2.15 -21.62
N THR A 102 34.97 3.26 -21.66
CA THR A 102 36.31 3.29 -22.28
C THR A 102 37.38 2.81 -21.31
N GLY A 103 37.66 1.50 -21.34
CA GLY A 103 38.65 0.81 -20.52
C GLY A 103 40.08 1.32 -20.72
N ALA A 104 40.52 2.24 -19.87
CA ALA A 104 41.90 2.68 -19.78
C ALA A 104 42.37 2.80 -18.32
N THR A 105 42.10 1.80 -17.49
CA THR A 105 42.84 1.55 -16.23
C THR A 105 42.62 0.11 -15.76
N GLU A 106 43.34 -0.83 -16.36
CA GLU A 106 43.60 -2.12 -15.74
C GLU A 106 44.59 -1.91 -14.57
N SER A 107 44.11 -1.59 -13.37
CA SER A 107 44.85 -1.90 -12.14
C SER A 107 44.02 -1.76 -10.87
N SER A 108 43.89 -2.91 -10.19
CA SER A 108 43.58 -3.10 -8.78
C SER A 108 42.11 -2.91 -8.34
N GLY A 109 41.57 -4.02 -7.83
CA GLY A 109 40.21 -4.10 -7.30
C GLY A 109 40.06 -3.41 -5.95
N CYS A 110 39.06 -2.54 -5.88
CA CYS A 110 38.34 -2.16 -4.66
C CYS A 110 36.85 -2.02 -5.02
N HIS A 111 36.17 -3.15 -5.24
CA HIS A 111 34.70 -3.19 -5.30
C HIS A 111 34.17 -3.44 -3.89
N LEU A 112 34.00 -2.38 -3.09
CA LEU A 112 33.01 -2.27 -2.02
C LEU A 112 33.11 -0.83 -1.45
N GLU A 113 32.05 -0.03 -1.61
CA GLU A 113 31.71 1.26 -0.92
C GLU A 113 31.14 2.37 -1.85
N ASN A 114 31.18 2.22 -3.17
CA ASN A 114 30.72 3.29 -4.08
C ASN A 114 29.18 3.39 -4.26
N HIS A 115 28.39 2.44 -3.75
CA HIS A 115 26.93 2.45 -3.95
C HIS A 115 26.13 3.32 -2.96
N VAL A 116 26.68 3.65 -1.79
CA VAL A 116 25.94 4.38 -0.74
C VAL A 116 25.92 5.90 -1.00
N HIS A 117 27.00 6.43 -1.56
CA HIS A 117 27.14 7.88 -1.76
C HIS A 117 26.39 8.39 -3.01
N SER A 118 26.37 7.66 -4.14
CA SER A 118 25.68 8.14 -5.35
C SER A 118 24.15 8.23 -5.16
N SER A 119 23.55 7.26 -4.46
CA SER A 119 22.10 7.28 -4.18
C SER A 119 21.69 8.44 -3.27
N THR A 120 22.59 8.92 -2.41
CA THR A 120 22.30 10.03 -1.50
C THR A 120 22.32 11.35 -2.26
N THR A 121 23.31 11.54 -3.14
CA THR A 121 23.44 12.71 -4.01
C THR A 121 22.27 12.81 -4.99
N ASP A 122 21.87 11.70 -5.61
CA ASP A 122 20.74 11.64 -6.55
C ASP A 122 19.39 11.95 -5.86
N VAL A 123 19.18 11.46 -4.63
CA VAL A 123 17.96 11.72 -3.86
C VAL A 123 17.90 13.19 -3.44
N LEU A 124 18.99 13.75 -2.92
CA LEU A 124 19.04 15.15 -2.52
C LEU A 124 18.88 16.09 -3.72
N GLN A 125 19.51 15.78 -4.86
CA GLN A 125 19.40 16.57 -6.08
C GLN A 125 17.97 16.53 -6.64
N ASN A 126 17.32 15.36 -6.67
CA ASN A 126 15.93 15.23 -7.10
C ASN A 126 14.94 15.97 -6.16
N ILE A 127 15.17 15.93 -4.85
CA ILE A 127 14.35 16.66 -3.87
C ILE A 127 14.54 18.16 -4.05
N LEU A 128 15.78 18.65 -4.23
CA LEU A 128 16.06 20.07 -4.43
C LEU A 128 15.42 20.60 -5.71
N PHE A 129 15.59 19.90 -6.85
CA PHE A 129 15.03 20.31 -8.14
C PHE A 129 13.49 20.27 -8.14
N SER A 130 12.89 19.20 -7.60
CA SER A 130 11.42 19.06 -7.56
C SER A 130 10.80 20.06 -6.60
N SER A 131 11.44 20.30 -5.45
CA SER A 131 10.99 21.30 -4.49
C SER A 131 11.09 22.68 -5.12
N ASN A 132 12.26 23.08 -5.66
CA ASN A 132 12.46 24.43 -6.19
C ASN A 132 11.47 24.78 -7.32
N ALA A 133 11.20 23.85 -8.24
CA ALA A 133 10.21 24.05 -9.31
C ALA A 133 8.77 24.20 -8.78
N SER A 134 8.36 23.34 -7.83
CA SER A 134 7.04 23.44 -7.19
C SER A 134 6.89 24.72 -6.35
N TRP A 135 7.98 25.21 -5.76
CA TRP A 135 8.00 26.42 -4.94
C TRP A 135 7.86 27.68 -5.77
N HIS A 136 8.59 27.81 -6.89
CA HIS A 136 8.42 28.95 -7.78
C HIS A 136 7.00 29.02 -8.37
N ALA A 137 6.41 27.86 -8.69
CA ALA A 137 5.02 27.77 -9.13
C ALA A 137 4.05 28.23 -8.03
N ASN A 138 4.17 27.70 -6.81
CA ASN A 138 3.29 28.05 -5.69
C ASN A 138 3.46 29.52 -5.24
N LYS A 139 4.69 30.05 -5.23
CA LYS A 139 4.99 31.45 -4.92
C LYS A 139 4.35 32.38 -5.94
N LYS A 140 4.43 32.04 -7.23
CA LYS A 140 3.76 32.78 -8.30
C LYS A 140 2.24 32.73 -8.15
N SER A 141 1.65 31.55 -7.91
CA SER A 141 0.20 31.42 -7.68
C SER A 141 -0.29 32.18 -6.45
N LEU A 142 0.48 32.21 -5.36
CA LEU A 142 0.14 32.99 -4.17
C LEU A 142 0.24 34.50 -4.42
N LEU A 143 1.27 34.96 -5.15
CA LEU A 143 1.41 36.37 -5.54
C LEU A 143 0.28 36.81 -6.48
N ASP A 144 -0.10 35.95 -7.44
CA ASP A 144 -1.22 36.18 -8.37
C ASP A 144 -2.57 36.24 -7.62
N LEU A 145 -2.77 35.36 -6.61
CA LEU A 145 -3.93 35.41 -5.71
C LEU A 145 -3.94 36.70 -4.89
N PHE A 146 -2.82 37.08 -4.27
CA PHE A 146 -2.73 38.32 -3.48
C PHE A 146 -2.96 39.58 -4.33
N ALA A 147 -2.62 39.55 -5.63
CA ALA A 147 -2.88 40.64 -6.57
C ALA A 147 -4.37 40.74 -6.99
N ALA A 148 -5.12 39.62 -6.94
CA ALA A 148 -6.53 39.55 -7.32
C ALA A 148 -7.51 39.86 -6.16
N LEU A 149 -7.04 39.95 -4.91
CA LEU A 149 -7.89 40.27 -3.76
C LEU A 149 -8.24 41.77 -3.67
N PRO A 150 -9.49 42.14 -3.31
CA PRO A 150 -9.89 43.54 -3.10
C PRO A 150 -9.17 44.18 -1.91
N GLU A 151 -8.92 45.49 -1.96
CA GLU A 151 -8.25 46.26 -0.90
C GLU A 151 -9.15 46.46 0.33
N ASN A 152 -9.01 45.58 1.31
CA ASN A 152 -9.67 45.61 2.61
C ASN A 152 -8.59 45.49 3.71
N GLU A 153 -8.86 45.93 4.94
CA GLU A 153 -7.89 45.80 6.05
C GLU A 153 -7.44 44.35 6.27
N ARG A 154 -8.38 43.39 6.21
CA ARG A 154 -8.07 41.96 6.30
C ARG A 154 -7.20 41.44 5.16
N SER A 155 -7.35 41.95 3.94
CA SER A 155 -6.50 41.52 2.81
C SER A 155 -5.11 42.13 2.88
N ARG A 156 -4.97 43.31 3.51
CA ARG A 156 -3.67 43.93 3.83
C ARG A 156 -2.92 43.13 4.90
N GLU A 157 -3.58 42.71 5.97
CA GLU A 157 -3.00 41.82 7.00
C GLU A 157 -2.63 40.44 6.43
N LEU A 158 -3.45 39.87 5.55
CA LEU A 158 -3.14 38.61 4.88
C LEU A 158 -1.91 38.74 3.96
N ARG A 159 -1.75 39.90 3.31
CA ARG A 159 -0.61 40.20 2.45
C ARG A 159 0.67 40.38 3.26
N THR A 160 0.63 41.10 4.38
CA THR A 160 1.81 41.30 5.25
C THR A 160 2.28 39.99 5.87
N THR A 161 1.36 39.19 6.42
CA THR A 161 1.66 37.85 6.95
C THR A 161 2.18 36.91 5.86
N GLY A 162 1.59 36.95 4.67
CA GLY A 162 2.07 36.20 3.50
C GLY A 162 3.49 36.60 3.06
N THR A 163 3.80 37.91 3.06
CA THR A 163 5.16 38.39 2.74
C THR A 163 6.18 38.01 3.80
N GLU A 164 5.81 38.03 5.08
CA GLU A 164 6.70 37.68 6.18
C GLU A 164 7.00 36.18 6.22
N LEU A 165 5.98 35.34 5.99
CA LEU A 165 6.15 33.90 5.79
C LEU A 165 7.01 33.61 4.55
N SER A 166 6.84 34.37 3.46
CA SER A 166 7.69 34.21 2.29
C SER A 166 9.14 34.62 2.55
N LEU A 167 9.39 35.61 3.41
CA LEU A 167 10.73 36.03 3.79
C LEU A 167 11.42 34.96 4.64
N GLN A 168 10.78 34.50 5.72
CA GLN A 168 11.29 33.44 6.60
C GLN A 168 11.57 32.14 5.83
N LEU A 169 10.72 31.83 4.85
CA LEU A 169 10.92 30.66 3.99
C LEU A 169 12.11 30.85 3.03
N ASN A 170 12.32 32.05 2.46
CA ASN A 170 13.49 32.32 1.63
C ASN A 170 14.79 32.21 2.46
N ASP A 171 14.78 32.71 3.70
CA ASP A 171 15.92 32.59 4.62
C ASP A 171 16.22 31.11 4.93
N ALA A 172 15.19 30.29 5.18
CA ALA A 172 15.36 28.85 5.39
C ALA A 172 15.90 28.11 4.15
N ILE A 173 15.51 28.51 2.95
CA ILE A 173 16.03 27.96 1.69
C ILE A 173 17.50 28.37 1.49
N GLN A 174 17.86 29.60 1.84
CA GLN A 174 19.23 30.07 1.78
C GLN A 174 20.13 29.29 2.75
N GLU A 175 19.69 29.10 4.00
CA GLU A 175 20.39 28.27 4.99
C GLU A 175 20.56 26.81 4.53
N LEU A 176 19.52 26.23 3.92
CA LEU A 176 19.60 24.88 3.35
C LEU A 176 20.60 24.80 2.18
N SER A 177 20.64 25.83 1.34
CA SER A 177 21.57 25.93 0.21
C SER A 177 23.02 26.07 0.70
N ASP A 178 23.24 26.88 1.73
CA ASP A 178 24.54 27.04 2.37
C ASP A 178 25.00 25.74 3.06
N LEU A 179 24.08 25.03 3.71
CA LEU A 179 24.35 23.70 4.29
C LEU A 179 24.72 22.68 3.21
N HIS A 180 24.01 22.66 2.07
CA HIS A 180 24.35 21.80 0.94
C HIS A 180 25.75 22.13 0.38
N LEU A 181 26.09 23.41 0.27
CA LEU A 181 27.40 23.85 -0.18
C LEU A 181 28.50 23.39 0.78
N LYS A 182 28.28 23.47 2.10
CA LYS A 182 29.19 22.94 3.13
C LYS A 182 29.34 21.42 3.01
N HIS A 183 28.25 20.68 2.82
CA HIS A 183 28.28 19.23 2.64
C HIS A 183 29.06 18.82 1.39
N ARG A 184 28.85 19.51 0.26
CA ARG A 184 29.62 19.29 -0.98
C ARG A 184 31.11 19.48 -0.73
N ARG A 185 31.52 20.60 -0.12
CA ARG A 185 32.94 20.87 0.20
C ARG A 185 33.55 19.81 1.12
N LEU A 186 32.82 19.34 2.13
CA LEU A 186 33.28 18.27 3.02
C LEU A 186 33.42 16.93 2.28
N THR A 187 32.50 16.64 1.36
CA THR A 187 32.53 15.41 0.55
C THR A 187 33.70 15.42 -0.42
N GLU A 188 33.94 16.55 -1.08
CA GLU A 188 35.11 16.77 -1.96
C GLU A 188 36.41 16.56 -1.17
N LYS A 189 36.55 17.20 0.00
CA LYS A 189 37.73 17.04 0.86
C LYS A 189 37.96 15.59 1.29
N HIS A 190 36.90 14.87 1.68
CA HIS A 190 37.00 13.47 2.07
C HIS A 190 37.38 12.56 0.88
N HIS A 191 36.91 12.89 -0.32
CA HIS A 191 37.30 12.18 -1.54
C HIS A 191 38.78 12.41 -1.88
N GLU A 192 39.25 13.65 -1.77
CA GLU A 192 40.68 14.00 -1.94
C GLU A 192 41.57 13.24 -0.93
N GLU A 193 41.18 13.18 0.35
CA GLU A 193 41.94 12.43 1.37
C GLU A 193 42.00 10.93 1.06
N ARG A 194 40.90 10.32 0.61
CA ARG A 194 40.89 8.91 0.14
C ARG A 194 41.80 8.71 -1.07
N TYR A 195 41.76 9.63 -2.03
CA TYR A 195 42.60 9.57 -3.23
C TYR A 195 44.10 9.67 -2.87
N LEU A 196 44.47 10.60 -1.99
CA LEU A 196 45.85 10.75 -1.52
C LEU A 196 46.32 9.51 -0.75
N ASN A 197 45.47 8.91 0.09
CA ASN A 197 45.79 7.70 0.84
C ASN A 197 45.98 6.47 -0.09
N THR A 198 45.11 6.31 -1.09
CA THR A 198 45.24 5.21 -2.07
C THR A 198 46.50 5.37 -2.92
N ARG A 199 46.82 6.60 -3.35
CA ARG A 199 48.08 6.91 -4.02
C ARG A 199 49.30 6.60 -3.15
N SER A 200 49.30 7.02 -1.89
CA SER A 200 50.40 6.75 -0.94
C SER A 200 50.60 5.24 -0.72
N LYS A 201 49.52 4.47 -0.59
CA LYS A 201 49.60 2.99 -0.50
C LYS A 201 50.15 2.34 -1.77
N ALA A 202 49.78 2.85 -2.94
CA ALA A 202 50.31 2.36 -4.22
C ALA A 202 51.81 2.68 -4.35
N GLU A 203 52.24 3.89 -3.98
CA GLU A 203 53.66 4.28 -3.95
C GLU A 203 54.45 3.43 -2.94
N GLN A 204 53.90 3.16 -1.76
CA GLN A 204 54.54 2.27 -0.77
C GLN A 204 54.70 0.84 -1.30
N LYS A 205 53.70 0.32 -2.04
CA LYS A 205 53.79 -1.00 -2.67
C LYS A 205 54.85 -1.03 -3.78
N ARG A 206 54.89 0.01 -4.63
CA ARG A 206 55.90 0.16 -5.68
C ARG A 206 57.32 0.19 -5.09
N LEU A 207 57.55 1.00 -4.06
CA LEU A 207 58.84 1.09 -3.37
C LEU A 207 59.25 -0.23 -2.72
N LYS A 208 58.29 -1.00 -2.19
CA LYS A 208 58.56 -2.33 -1.62
C LYS A 208 58.96 -3.34 -2.70
N GLU A 209 58.34 -3.29 -3.87
CA GLU A 209 58.69 -4.13 -5.03
C GLU A 209 60.05 -3.72 -5.61
N GLU A 210 60.34 -2.42 -5.74
CA GLU A 210 61.64 -1.90 -6.17
C GLU A 210 62.77 -2.33 -5.20
N LEU A 211 62.54 -2.25 -3.88
CA LEU A 211 63.50 -2.72 -2.87
C LEU A 211 63.75 -4.22 -2.98
N ALA A 212 62.72 -5.02 -3.21
CA ALA A 212 62.85 -6.47 -3.39
C ALA A 212 63.66 -6.82 -4.65
N SER A 213 63.45 -6.09 -5.75
CA SER A 213 64.24 -6.24 -6.98
C SER A 213 65.72 -5.88 -6.76
N ALA A 214 65.99 -4.75 -6.08
CA ALA A 214 67.35 -4.31 -5.78
C ALA A 214 68.10 -5.29 -4.87
N VAL A 215 67.40 -5.90 -3.88
CA VAL A 215 67.98 -6.95 -3.03
C VAL A 215 68.30 -8.20 -3.85
N ALA A 216 67.42 -8.61 -4.77
CA ALA A 216 67.67 -9.76 -5.65
C ALA A 216 68.86 -9.51 -6.61
N GLU A 217 68.97 -8.31 -7.18
CA GLU A 217 70.12 -7.92 -8.01
C GLU A 217 71.43 -7.88 -7.22
N LEU A 218 71.39 -7.44 -5.96
CA LEU A 218 72.55 -7.45 -5.06
C LEU A 218 72.97 -8.87 -4.68
N GLU A 219 72.01 -9.75 -4.42
CA GLU A 219 72.25 -11.18 -4.17
C GLU A 219 72.83 -11.88 -5.41
N GLU A 220 72.34 -11.56 -6.61
CA GLU A 220 72.87 -12.07 -7.88
C GLU A 220 74.29 -11.54 -8.15
N SER A 221 74.54 -10.26 -7.88
CA SER A 221 75.87 -9.65 -7.98
C SER A 221 76.85 -10.29 -7.00
N ASN A 222 76.43 -10.54 -5.76
CA ASN A 222 77.23 -11.28 -4.78
C ASN A 222 77.49 -12.73 -5.21
N HIS A 223 76.51 -13.39 -5.85
CA HIS A 223 76.69 -14.71 -6.44
C HIS A 223 77.72 -14.67 -7.58
N LYS A 224 77.66 -13.68 -8.47
CA LYS A 224 78.63 -13.46 -9.56
C LYS A 224 80.04 -13.15 -9.01
N LEU A 225 80.14 -12.38 -7.94
CA LEU A 225 81.41 -12.03 -7.29
C LEU A 225 82.02 -13.25 -6.54
N ALA A 226 81.17 -14.11 -5.97
CA ALA A 226 81.58 -15.40 -5.41
C ALA A 226 82.07 -16.37 -6.50
N VAL A 227 81.43 -16.39 -7.67
CA VAL A 227 81.88 -17.18 -8.84
C VAL A 227 83.20 -16.65 -9.39
N LEU A 228 83.39 -15.32 -9.49
CA LEU A 228 84.67 -14.72 -9.90
C LEU A 228 85.79 -14.97 -8.87
N LYS A 229 85.47 -15.04 -7.57
CA LYS A 229 86.42 -15.48 -6.53
C LYS A 229 86.75 -16.97 -6.62
N ALA A 230 85.83 -17.81 -7.10
CA ALA A 230 86.03 -19.24 -7.28
C ALA A 230 86.77 -19.62 -8.58
N GLN A 231 86.84 -18.70 -9.55
CA GLN A 231 87.48 -18.89 -10.86
C GLN A 231 88.89 -18.29 -10.96
N GLY A 232 89.43 -17.79 -9.85
CA GLY A 232 90.82 -17.35 -9.75
C GLY A 232 91.76 -18.53 -9.57
N ASP A 233 92.23 -19.12 -10.68
CA ASP A 233 93.37 -20.03 -10.68
C ASP A 233 94.66 -19.24 -10.34
N PRO A 234 95.50 -19.68 -9.38
CA PRO A 234 96.60 -18.90 -8.80
C PRO A 234 97.91 -19.04 -9.59
N THR A 235 97.88 -18.97 -10.92
CA THR A 235 99.09 -19.11 -11.75
C THR A 235 99.09 -18.17 -12.95
N HIS A 236 99.38 -16.89 -12.68
CA HIS A 236 100.30 -16.04 -13.47
C HIS A 236 100.47 -14.69 -12.76
N GLY A 237 101.02 -14.76 -11.54
CA GLY A 237 101.59 -13.58 -10.89
C GLY A 237 102.99 -13.35 -11.43
N THR A 238 103.12 -12.52 -12.46
CA THR A 238 104.40 -11.94 -12.85
C THR A 238 104.88 -11.06 -11.68
N PRO A 239 106.05 -11.31 -11.06
CA PRO A 239 106.49 -10.53 -9.92
C PRO A 239 106.93 -9.14 -10.40
N ILE A 240 106.21 -8.11 -9.97
CA ILE A 240 106.69 -6.73 -10.04
C ILE A 240 107.77 -6.60 -8.97
N LEU A 241 109.03 -6.53 -9.41
CA LEU A 241 110.19 -6.22 -8.58
C LEU A 241 110.12 -4.74 -8.16
N PHE A 242 109.95 -4.50 -6.86
CA PHE A 242 110.34 -3.24 -6.23
C PHE A 242 111.81 -3.36 -5.75
N PRO A 243 112.74 -2.50 -6.21
CA PRO A 243 114.12 -2.58 -5.78
C PRO A 243 114.27 -1.98 -4.38
N THR A 244 114.82 -2.75 -3.45
CA THR A 244 115.38 -2.19 -2.20
C THR A 244 116.89 -2.34 -2.25
N LEU A 245 117.55 -1.18 -2.32
CA LEU A 245 118.98 -0.98 -2.46
C LEU A 245 119.71 -1.37 -1.16
N GLY A 246 120.60 -2.37 -1.23
CA GLY A 246 121.50 -2.77 -0.15
C GLY A 246 122.95 -2.41 -0.48
N ASN A 247 123.50 -1.41 0.22
CA ASN A 247 124.91 -1.02 0.22
C ASN A 247 125.83 -2.11 0.79
N LYS A 248 127.05 -2.23 0.20
CA LYS A 248 128.37 -2.40 0.85
C LYS A 248 129.43 -2.55 -0.27
N SER A 249 130.24 -1.53 -0.56
CA SER A 249 131.62 -1.29 -0.05
C SER A 249 132.60 -2.42 -0.45
N LEU A 250 133.81 -2.25 -0.99
CA LEU A 250 134.88 -1.24 -0.84
C LEU A 250 136.01 -1.68 -1.86
N PRO A 251 137.23 -1.10 -1.94
CA PRO A 251 137.63 -0.14 -2.96
C PRO A 251 139.00 -0.44 -3.65
N GLU A 252 139.36 0.41 -4.63
CA GLU A 252 140.65 1.12 -4.85
C GLU A 252 142.01 0.46 -4.52
N ASP A 253 143.14 0.75 -5.14
CA ASP A 253 143.60 1.61 -6.25
C ASP A 253 145.15 1.47 -6.26
N ASN A 254 145.83 1.83 -7.36
CA ASN A 254 147.04 2.66 -7.35
C ASN A 254 147.65 2.76 -8.77
N VAL A 255 147.17 3.75 -9.52
CA VAL A 255 147.89 4.80 -10.28
C VAL A 255 149.31 4.52 -10.83
N ARG A 256 149.50 4.69 -12.16
CA ARG A 256 150.60 5.50 -12.72
C ARG A 256 150.44 5.90 -14.20
N ASP A 257 150.82 7.17 -14.44
CA ASP A 257 151.32 7.85 -15.65
C ASP A 257 150.35 8.58 -16.61
N LYS A 258 150.28 9.91 -16.44
CA LYS A 258 149.36 10.87 -17.09
C LYS A 258 149.50 11.03 -18.61
N GLN A 259 150.60 10.58 -19.23
CA GLN A 259 150.74 10.60 -20.69
C GLN A 259 150.00 9.42 -21.36
N LYS A 260 149.90 8.30 -20.62
CA LYS A 260 149.13 7.12 -21.02
C LYS A 260 147.63 7.38 -20.85
N GLU A 261 147.24 8.07 -19.78
CA GLU A 261 145.86 8.52 -19.56
C GLU A 261 145.30 9.34 -20.72
N LEU A 262 146.10 10.18 -21.39
CA LEU A 262 145.63 11.01 -22.50
C LEU A 262 145.40 10.21 -23.79
N GLN A 263 146.27 9.25 -24.12
CA GLN A 263 146.06 8.32 -25.24
C GLN A 263 144.94 7.32 -24.94
N ASP A 264 144.84 6.83 -23.71
CA ASP A 264 143.76 5.95 -23.26
C ASP A 264 142.41 6.70 -23.25
N LEU A 265 142.39 8.00 -22.92
CA LEU A 265 141.20 8.84 -23.01
C LEU A 265 140.76 9.09 -24.46
N GLU A 266 141.70 9.25 -25.40
CA GLU A 266 141.41 9.37 -26.83
C GLU A 266 140.85 8.07 -27.42
N ALA A 267 141.42 6.92 -27.02
CA ALA A 267 140.90 5.60 -27.38
C ALA A 267 139.50 5.38 -26.80
N CYS A 268 139.30 5.73 -25.53
CA CYS A 268 138.01 5.63 -24.84
C CYS A 268 136.95 6.54 -25.48
N HIS A 269 137.32 7.76 -25.90
CA HIS A 269 136.41 8.65 -26.63
C HIS A 269 135.99 8.06 -27.99
N LYS A 270 136.91 7.39 -28.69
CA LYS A 270 136.61 6.71 -29.95
C LYS A 270 135.67 5.52 -29.74
N GLU A 271 135.93 4.70 -28.72
CA GLU A 271 135.05 3.60 -28.31
C GLU A 271 133.64 4.07 -27.93
N PHE A 272 133.52 5.18 -27.20
CA PHE A 272 132.22 5.78 -26.88
C PHE A 272 131.49 6.27 -28.13
N THR A 273 132.22 6.86 -29.09
CA THR A 273 131.63 7.34 -30.34
C THR A 273 131.11 6.17 -31.20
N ASP A 274 131.86 5.07 -31.24
CA ASP A 274 131.46 3.85 -31.93
C ASP A 274 130.26 3.17 -31.23
N LEU A 275 130.23 3.16 -29.90
CA LEU A 275 129.12 2.64 -29.10
C LEU A 275 127.83 3.46 -29.29
N ILE A 276 127.95 4.80 -29.32
CA ILE A 276 126.83 5.70 -29.59
C ILE A 276 126.28 5.46 -31.00
N SER A 277 127.18 5.25 -31.97
CA SER A 277 126.79 4.94 -33.36
C SER A 277 126.07 3.60 -33.48
N GLN A 278 126.55 2.56 -32.77
CA GLN A 278 125.85 1.28 -32.67
C GLN A 278 124.47 1.41 -32.01
N ARG A 279 124.37 2.15 -30.90
CA ARG A 279 123.07 2.40 -30.23
C ARG A 279 122.11 3.17 -31.12
N LEU A 280 122.58 4.13 -31.91
CA LEU A 280 121.74 4.84 -32.87
C LEU A 280 121.20 3.94 -33.98
N VAL A 281 122.00 2.97 -34.45
CA VAL A 281 121.56 1.96 -35.42
C VAL A 281 120.52 1.01 -34.79
N GLU A 282 120.73 0.58 -33.55
CA GLU A 282 119.79 -0.28 -32.83
C GLU A 282 118.45 0.44 -32.57
N ILE A 283 118.49 1.72 -32.18
CA ILE A 283 117.28 2.54 -32.00
C ILE A 283 116.50 2.67 -33.31
N ARG A 284 117.20 2.89 -34.44
CA ARG A 284 116.54 2.92 -35.76
C ARG A 284 115.86 1.60 -36.09
N ARG A 285 116.55 0.47 -35.88
CA ARG A 285 116.00 -0.87 -36.09
C ARG A 285 114.76 -1.12 -35.22
N LEU A 286 114.80 -0.75 -33.93
CA LEU A 286 113.67 -0.88 -33.02
C LEU A 286 112.48 0.00 -33.42
N HIS A 287 112.74 1.15 -34.05
CA HIS A 287 111.68 2.02 -34.55
C HIS A 287 110.98 1.41 -35.77
N GLU A 288 111.74 0.76 -36.66
CA GLU A 288 111.21 -0.01 -37.79
C GLU A 288 110.38 -1.21 -37.30
N ASP A 289 110.89 -1.97 -36.33
CA ASP A 289 110.17 -3.09 -35.69
C ASP A 289 108.82 -2.60 -35.09
N ARG A 290 108.80 -1.41 -34.46
CA ARG A 290 107.58 -0.80 -33.92
C ARG A 290 106.57 -0.43 -35.00
N ILE A 291 107.02 0.14 -36.12
CA ILE A 291 106.14 0.48 -37.24
C ILE A 291 105.50 -0.78 -37.82
N GLU A 292 106.27 -1.87 -37.93
CA GLU A 292 105.75 -3.15 -38.41
C GLU A 292 104.64 -3.70 -37.49
N ILE A 293 104.84 -3.64 -36.17
CA ILE A 293 103.83 -4.06 -35.19
C ILE A 293 102.56 -3.21 -35.29
N LEU A 294 102.69 -1.88 -35.44
CA LEU A 294 101.54 -0.99 -35.59
C LEU A 294 100.74 -1.27 -36.86
N ASN A 295 101.41 -1.61 -37.97
CA ASN A 295 100.75 -2.03 -39.19
C ASN A 295 100.00 -3.35 -39.01
N LYS A 296 100.60 -4.34 -38.32
CA LYS A 296 99.92 -5.61 -37.98
C LYS A 296 98.66 -5.37 -37.13
N LEU A 297 98.73 -4.50 -36.12
CA LEU A 297 97.58 -4.12 -35.29
C LEU A 297 96.44 -3.50 -36.11
N SER A 298 96.76 -2.59 -37.03
CA SER A 298 95.78 -1.98 -37.94
C SER A 298 95.08 -3.04 -38.81
N THR A 299 95.82 -4.01 -39.34
CA THR A 299 95.23 -5.09 -40.13
C THR A 299 94.28 -5.98 -39.32
N PHE A 300 94.62 -6.30 -38.06
CA PHE A 300 93.75 -7.07 -37.17
C PHE A 300 92.46 -6.32 -36.81
N GLN A 301 92.57 -5.00 -36.56
CA GLN A 301 91.41 -4.18 -36.25
C GLN A 301 90.41 -4.13 -37.42
N ASN A 302 90.91 -4.01 -38.65
CA ASN A 302 90.07 -4.02 -39.85
C ASN A 302 89.40 -5.38 -40.09
N THR A 303 90.04 -6.49 -39.71
CA THR A 303 89.42 -7.83 -39.82
C THR A 303 88.32 -8.06 -38.79
N LEU A 304 88.49 -7.56 -37.55
CA LEU A 304 87.47 -7.65 -36.50
C LEU A 304 86.24 -6.78 -36.78
N MET A 305 86.39 -5.66 -37.48
CA MET A 305 85.32 -4.70 -37.74
C MET A 305 84.55 -4.93 -39.06
N ASP A 306 84.90 -5.96 -39.84
CA ASP A 306 84.18 -6.26 -41.10
C ASP A 306 82.81 -6.92 -40.82
N PHE A 307 81.79 -6.09 -40.65
CA PHE A 307 80.40 -6.48 -40.40
C PHE A 307 79.81 -7.41 -41.48
N LYS A 308 80.30 -7.36 -42.73
CA LYS A 308 79.86 -8.27 -43.79
C LYS A 308 80.32 -9.71 -43.53
N SER A 309 81.52 -9.89 -43.00
CA SER A 309 82.02 -11.22 -42.60
C SER A 309 81.25 -11.80 -41.41
N ILE A 310 80.88 -10.96 -40.43
CA ILE A 310 80.13 -11.37 -39.24
C ILE A 310 78.68 -11.76 -39.61
N SER A 311 78.01 -10.98 -40.45
CA SER A 311 76.63 -11.24 -40.88
C SER A 311 76.52 -12.42 -41.86
N SER A 312 77.57 -12.70 -42.64
CA SER A 312 77.68 -13.91 -43.48
C SER A 312 78.21 -15.13 -42.73
N SER A 313 78.64 -14.97 -41.47
CA SER A 313 79.08 -16.09 -40.64
C SER A 313 77.96 -17.09 -40.41
N LYS A 314 78.33 -18.37 -40.46
CA LYS A 314 77.40 -19.49 -40.26
C LYS A 314 76.68 -19.43 -38.92
N ALA A 315 77.35 -18.96 -37.86
CA ALA A 315 76.73 -18.81 -36.54
C ALA A 315 75.62 -17.75 -36.52
N PHE A 316 75.81 -16.63 -37.22
CA PHE A 316 74.82 -15.57 -37.32
C PHE A 316 73.61 -15.99 -38.17
N GLN A 317 73.84 -16.70 -39.28
CA GLN A 317 72.74 -17.26 -40.09
C GLN A 317 71.92 -18.28 -39.31
N VAL A 318 72.56 -19.18 -38.53
CA VAL A 318 71.84 -20.13 -37.67
C VAL A 318 70.98 -19.41 -36.62
N LEU A 319 71.49 -18.37 -35.98
CA LEU A 319 70.70 -17.57 -35.03
C LEU A 319 69.54 -16.85 -35.73
N LYS A 320 69.75 -16.34 -36.94
CA LYS A 320 68.70 -15.71 -37.75
C LYS A 320 67.60 -16.71 -38.14
N ASP A 321 67.98 -17.92 -38.54
CA ASP A 321 67.03 -18.98 -38.88
C ASP A 321 66.24 -19.46 -37.65
N GLN A 322 66.90 -19.58 -36.49
CA GLN A 322 66.24 -19.89 -35.23
C GLN A 322 65.24 -18.80 -34.81
N LEU A 323 65.60 -17.53 -35.00
CA LEU A 323 64.69 -16.40 -34.73
C LEU A 323 63.47 -16.43 -35.66
N GLN A 324 63.66 -16.72 -36.95
CA GLN A 324 62.54 -16.86 -37.89
C GLN A 324 61.64 -18.05 -37.53
N LYS A 325 62.23 -19.16 -37.09
CA LYS A 325 61.48 -20.34 -36.64
C LYS A 325 60.64 -20.04 -35.39
N SER A 326 61.23 -19.42 -34.37
CA SER A 326 60.50 -19.06 -33.15
C SER A 326 59.41 -18.03 -33.44
N GLN A 327 59.62 -17.12 -34.39
CA GLN A 327 58.61 -16.17 -34.84
C GLN A 327 57.43 -16.85 -35.54
N ALA A 328 57.69 -17.85 -36.40
CA ALA A 328 56.63 -18.65 -37.03
C ALA A 328 55.84 -19.49 -36.00
N GLU A 329 56.51 -20.04 -34.98
CA GLU A 329 55.85 -20.75 -33.87
C GLU A 329 54.96 -19.82 -33.04
N LEU A 330 55.41 -18.57 -32.80
CA LEU A 330 54.63 -17.54 -32.13
C LEU A 330 53.36 -17.18 -32.91
N ASP A 331 53.47 -17.00 -34.22
CA ASP A 331 52.33 -16.72 -35.09
C ASP A 331 51.35 -17.90 -35.12
N HIS A 332 51.85 -19.15 -35.12
CA HIS A 332 51.01 -20.33 -35.00
C HIS A 332 50.22 -20.33 -33.68
N CYS A 333 50.90 -20.08 -32.54
CA CYS A 333 50.25 -19.95 -31.23
C CYS A 333 49.18 -18.84 -31.23
N ARG A 334 49.44 -17.70 -31.89
CA ARG A 334 48.46 -16.61 -32.03
C ARG A 334 47.21 -17.07 -32.77
N THR A 335 47.36 -17.77 -33.90
CA THR A 335 46.20 -18.29 -34.65
C THR A 335 45.40 -19.34 -33.87
N LEU A 336 46.06 -20.17 -33.06
CA LEU A 336 45.38 -21.13 -32.20
C LEU A 336 44.57 -20.43 -31.11
N LEU A 337 45.13 -19.36 -30.54
CA LEU A 337 44.46 -18.56 -29.52
C LEU A 337 43.22 -17.85 -30.09
N GLU A 338 43.29 -17.30 -31.30
CA GLU A 338 42.12 -16.75 -32.00
C GLU A 338 41.04 -17.82 -32.23
N LYS A 339 41.40 -19.02 -32.68
CA LYS A 339 40.45 -20.14 -32.83
C LYS A 339 39.80 -20.53 -31.49
N LEU A 340 40.57 -20.58 -30.42
CA LEU A 340 40.06 -20.87 -29.08
C LEU A 340 39.14 -19.76 -28.57
N GLN A 341 39.44 -18.49 -28.88
CA GLN A 341 38.60 -17.35 -28.57
C GLN A 341 37.22 -17.48 -29.24
N VAL A 342 37.19 -17.77 -30.54
CA VAL A 342 35.95 -17.97 -31.31
C VAL A 342 35.15 -19.16 -30.76
N ASN A 343 35.82 -20.26 -30.42
CA ASN A 343 35.16 -21.42 -29.81
C ASN A 343 34.58 -21.09 -28.43
N LYS A 344 35.29 -20.32 -27.61
CA LYS A 344 34.78 -19.84 -26.31
C LYS A 344 33.50 -19.03 -26.51
N ASP A 345 33.49 -18.11 -27.46
CA ASP A 345 32.33 -17.25 -27.73
C ASP A 345 31.14 -18.06 -28.27
N LYS A 346 31.40 -19.07 -29.10
CA LYS A 346 30.38 -20.04 -29.55
C LYS A 346 29.79 -20.83 -28.38
N LEU A 347 30.61 -21.31 -27.45
CA LEU A 347 30.15 -22.03 -26.26
C LEU A 347 29.32 -21.13 -25.34
N ILE A 348 29.75 -19.88 -25.12
CA ILE A 348 28.98 -18.89 -24.35
C ILE A 348 27.61 -18.65 -25.00
N TRP A 349 27.55 -18.56 -26.33
CA TRP A 349 26.27 -18.43 -27.04
C TRP A 349 25.37 -19.65 -26.85
N GLN A 350 25.91 -20.85 -26.95
CA GLN A 350 25.16 -22.09 -26.73
C GLN A 350 24.68 -22.22 -25.28
N GLU A 351 25.51 -21.85 -24.30
CA GLU A 351 25.15 -21.81 -22.88
C GLU A 351 23.98 -20.84 -22.64
N ARG A 352 24.04 -19.63 -23.21
CA ARG A 352 22.95 -18.66 -23.13
C ARG A 352 21.66 -19.19 -23.76
N GLU A 353 21.75 -19.84 -24.91
CA GLU A 353 20.60 -20.44 -25.57
C GLU A 353 19.96 -21.54 -24.71
N VAL A 354 20.78 -22.40 -24.09
CA VAL A 354 20.30 -23.45 -23.18
C VAL A 354 19.69 -22.84 -21.91
N ASN A 355 20.31 -21.84 -21.30
CA ASN A 355 19.75 -21.16 -20.13
C ASN A 355 18.39 -20.53 -20.43
N VAL A 356 18.25 -19.88 -21.59
CA VAL A 356 16.94 -19.34 -22.02
C VAL A 356 15.92 -20.46 -22.20
N LYS A 357 16.30 -21.61 -22.78
CA LYS A 357 15.39 -22.77 -22.90
C LYS A 357 14.99 -23.34 -21.53
N VAL A 358 15.92 -23.40 -20.58
CA VAL A 358 15.66 -23.85 -19.20
C VAL A 358 14.72 -22.89 -18.49
N ASP A 359 14.97 -21.58 -18.57
CA ASP A 359 14.12 -20.54 -17.98
C ASP A 359 12.69 -20.58 -18.54
N LEU A 360 12.55 -20.82 -19.85
CA LEU A 360 11.27 -20.94 -20.53
C LEU A 360 10.55 -22.27 -20.22
N SER A 361 11.26 -23.35 -19.91
CA SER A 361 10.66 -24.69 -19.69
C SER A 361 9.67 -24.75 -18.52
N GLY A 362 9.83 -23.88 -17.51
CA GLY A 362 8.93 -23.80 -16.35
C GLY A 362 7.63 -23.02 -16.61
N ILE A 363 7.57 -22.22 -17.69
CA ILE A 363 6.41 -21.38 -18.01
C ILE A 363 5.22 -22.23 -18.49
N PRO A 364 5.35 -23.17 -19.45
CA PRO A 364 4.24 -24.02 -19.89
C PRO A 364 3.57 -24.78 -18.75
N HIS A 365 4.34 -25.31 -17.80
CA HIS A 365 3.78 -26.05 -16.67
C HIS A 365 2.97 -25.15 -15.73
N ARG A 366 3.46 -23.94 -15.42
CA ARG A 366 2.69 -22.95 -14.63
C ARG A 366 1.44 -22.48 -15.36
N VAL A 367 1.52 -22.27 -16.67
CA VAL A 367 0.36 -21.91 -17.50
C VAL A 367 -0.67 -23.05 -17.49
N SER A 368 -0.25 -24.31 -17.63
CA SER A 368 -1.14 -25.48 -17.52
C SER A 368 -1.86 -25.52 -16.17
N LEU A 369 -1.13 -25.41 -15.06
CA LEU A 369 -1.70 -25.42 -13.71
C LEU A 369 -2.71 -24.27 -13.51
N ASN A 370 -2.43 -23.08 -14.05
CA ASN A 370 -3.35 -21.95 -13.98
C ASN A 370 -4.59 -22.13 -14.87
N CYS A 371 -4.43 -22.76 -16.04
CA CYS A 371 -5.56 -23.15 -16.88
C CYS A 371 -6.42 -24.21 -16.20
N GLU A 372 -5.82 -25.22 -15.56
CA GLU A 372 -6.52 -26.28 -14.83
C GLU A 372 -7.31 -25.71 -13.65
N SER A 373 -6.72 -24.80 -12.86
CA SER A 373 -7.43 -24.13 -11.76
C SER A 373 -8.59 -23.27 -12.27
N SER A 374 -8.38 -22.51 -13.36
CA SER A 374 -9.42 -21.71 -13.99
C SER A 374 -10.56 -22.57 -14.54
N ILE A 375 -10.26 -23.70 -15.18
CA ILE A 375 -11.24 -24.66 -15.65
C ILE A 375 -12.04 -25.25 -14.48
N ALA A 376 -11.39 -25.57 -13.36
CA ALA A 376 -12.08 -26.08 -12.17
C ALA A 376 -13.06 -25.05 -11.60
N VAL A 377 -12.67 -23.78 -11.51
CA VAL A 377 -13.55 -22.68 -11.08
C VAL A 377 -14.73 -22.50 -12.06
N LEU A 378 -14.46 -22.51 -13.37
CA LEU A 378 -15.51 -22.41 -14.38
C LEU A 378 -16.49 -23.59 -14.33
N LYS A 379 -16.01 -24.81 -14.09
CA LYS A 379 -16.87 -25.99 -13.88
C LYS A 379 -17.76 -25.81 -12.66
N GLN A 380 -17.21 -25.34 -11.54
CA GLN A 380 -17.99 -25.07 -10.34
C GLN A 380 -19.06 -23.99 -10.57
N ASN A 381 -18.71 -22.91 -11.27
CA ASN A 381 -19.67 -21.86 -11.61
C ASN A 381 -20.77 -22.37 -12.55
N ARG A 382 -20.42 -23.24 -13.52
CA ARG A 382 -21.41 -23.89 -14.38
C ARG A 382 -22.40 -24.73 -13.58
N GLU A 383 -21.91 -25.52 -12.61
CA GLU A 383 -22.76 -26.32 -11.72
C GLU A 383 -23.75 -25.43 -10.96
N LYS A 384 -23.27 -24.34 -10.34
CA LYS A 384 -24.12 -23.36 -9.64
C LYS A 384 -25.20 -22.76 -10.53
N VAL A 385 -24.84 -22.35 -11.75
CA VAL A 385 -25.80 -21.78 -12.71
C VAL A 385 -26.84 -22.83 -13.13
N VAL A 386 -26.44 -24.10 -13.27
CA VAL A 386 -27.39 -25.20 -13.54
C VAL A 386 -28.35 -25.39 -12.36
N ASP A 387 -27.85 -25.37 -11.13
CA ASP A 387 -28.68 -25.48 -9.93
C ASP A 387 -29.66 -24.30 -9.81
N GLU A 388 -29.19 -23.08 -10.02
CA GLU A 388 -30.02 -21.87 -10.07
C GLU A 388 -31.08 -21.97 -11.16
N LYS A 389 -30.71 -22.41 -12.38
CA LYS A 389 -31.65 -22.63 -13.48
C LYS A 389 -32.73 -23.64 -13.10
N ASN A 390 -32.35 -24.75 -12.47
CA ASN A 390 -33.29 -25.77 -12.04
C ASN A 390 -34.25 -25.22 -10.95
N MET A 391 -33.74 -24.44 -10.01
CA MET A 391 -34.56 -23.76 -9.00
C MET A 391 -35.54 -22.74 -9.62
N LEU A 392 -35.08 -21.95 -10.59
CA LEU A 392 -35.93 -21.02 -11.32
C LEU A 392 -36.98 -21.75 -12.17
N ALA A 393 -36.61 -22.84 -12.83
CA ALA A 393 -37.54 -23.68 -13.57
C ALA A 393 -38.63 -24.26 -12.66
N LEU A 394 -38.26 -24.75 -11.47
CA LEU A 394 -39.22 -25.21 -10.46
C LEU A 394 -40.14 -24.08 -9.97
N LYS A 395 -39.62 -22.87 -9.74
CA LYS A 395 -40.43 -21.70 -9.38
C LYS A 395 -41.39 -21.29 -10.50
N LEU A 396 -40.92 -21.31 -11.74
CA LEU A 396 -41.73 -21.01 -12.91
C LEU A 396 -42.83 -22.06 -13.10
N GLU A 397 -42.53 -23.34 -12.93
CA GLU A 397 -43.52 -24.41 -12.96
C GLU A 397 -44.58 -24.21 -11.86
N LYS A 398 -44.16 -23.88 -10.64
CA LYS A 398 -45.08 -23.56 -9.54
C LYS A 398 -45.98 -22.37 -9.87
N SER A 399 -45.43 -21.27 -10.41
CA SER A 399 -46.23 -20.11 -10.82
C SER A 399 -47.14 -20.42 -12.01
N SER A 400 -46.74 -21.32 -12.92
CA SER A 400 -47.60 -21.77 -14.02
C SER A 400 -48.80 -22.62 -13.57
N ARG A 401 -48.76 -23.18 -12.36
CA ARG A 401 -49.87 -23.91 -11.73
C ARG A 401 -50.87 -22.97 -11.03
N GLU A 402 -50.55 -21.69 -10.87
CA GLU A 402 -51.50 -20.67 -10.39
C GLU A 402 -52.55 -20.40 -11.49
N PRO A 403 -53.80 -20.06 -11.13
CA PRO A 403 -54.84 -19.78 -12.11
C PRO A 403 -54.37 -18.68 -13.07
N GLY A 404 -54.25 -19.02 -14.36
CA GLY A 404 -53.73 -18.10 -15.35
C GLY A 404 -54.61 -16.85 -15.43
N ARG A 405 -54.00 -15.71 -15.78
CA ARG A 405 -54.70 -14.42 -15.98
C ARG A 405 -55.99 -14.55 -16.80
N ASN A 406 -56.04 -15.45 -17.79
CA ASN A 406 -57.23 -15.67 -18.61
C ASN A 406 -58.38 -16.37 -17.86
N GLN A 407 -58.07 -17.26 -16.91
CA GLN A 407 -59.08 -17.88 -16.04
C GLN A 407 -59.67 -16.83 -15.10
N ILE A 408 -58.83 -16.02 -14.45
CA ILE A 408 -59.24 -14.91 -13.60
C ILE A 408 -60.08 -13.89 -14.40
N ILE A 409 -59.64 -13.54 -15.62
CA ILE A 409 -60.40 -12.64 -16.51
C ILE A 409 -61.74 -13.26 -16.91
N SER A 410 -61.80 -14.57 -17.16
CA SER A 410 -63.06 -15.24 -17.52
C SER A 410 -64.05 -15.23 -16.35
N GLU A 411 -63.57 -15.47 -15.13
CA GLU A 411 -64.37 -15.39 -13.90
C GLU A 411 -64.83 -13.96 -13.64
N PHE A 412 -63.93 -12.97 -13.77
CA PHE A 412 -64.29 -11.55 -13.69
C PHE A 412 -65.30 -11.15 -14.76
N LYS A 413 -65.13 -11.62 -15.99
CA LYS A 413 -66.05 -11.34 -17.10
C LYS A 413 -67.41 -11.99 -16.86
N ALA A 414 -67.46 -13.18 -16.27
CA ALA A 414 -68.71 -13.82 -15.87
C ALA A 414 -69.44 -13.02 -14.78
N LEU A 415 -68.72 -12.58 -13.74
CA LEU A 415 -69.24 -11.68 -12.69
C LEU A 415 -69.75 -10.35 -13.25
N VAL A 416 -68.97 -9.70 -14.11
CA VAL A 416 -69.37 -8.45 -14.77
C VAL A 416 -70.57 -8.67 -15.71
N SER A 417 -70.71 -9.86 -16.30
CA SER A 417 -71.86 -10.19 -17.15
C SER A 417 -73.13 -10.52 -16.36
N SER A 418 -73.02 -11.04 -15.13
CA SER A 418 -74.17 -11.31 -14.27
C SER A 418 -74.68 -10.05 -13.55
N LEU A 419 -73.79 -9.09 -13.29
CA LEU A 419 -74.10 -7.86 -12.55
C LEU A 419 -75.28 -7.05 -13.14
N PRO A 420 -75.43 -6.83 -14.46
CA PRO A 420 -76.60 -6.13 -15.02
C PRO A 420 -77.92 -6.88 -14.78
N GLY A 421 -77.89 -8.22 -14.76
CA GLY A 421 -79.07 -9.04 -14.48
C GLY A 421 -79.50 -8.92 -13.02
N GLU A 422 -78.54 -9.01 -12.09
CA GLU A 422 -78.79 -8.80 -10.65
C GLU A 422 -79.24 -7.36 -10.35
N MET A 423 -78.61 -6.37 -10.98
CA MET A 423 -78.98 -4.97 -10.85
C MET A 423 -80.37 -4.69 -11.44
N GLY A 424 -80.73 -5.35 -12.55
CA GLY A 424 -82.07 -5.31 -13.13
C GLY A 424 -83.14 -5.93 -12.21
N ALA A 425 -82.85 -7.07 -11.58
CA ALA A 425 -83.73 -7.66 -10.57
C ALA A 425 -83.93 -6.72 -9.38
N MET A 426 -82.85 -6.12 -8.87
CA MET A 426 -82.90 -5.15 -7.79
C MET A 426 -83.65 -3.87 -8.17
N GLN A 427 -83.50 -3.38 -9.41
CA GLN A 427 -84.25 -2.25 -9.95
C GLN A 427 -85.75 -2.55 -10.02
N THR A 428 -86.12 -3.79 -10.37
CA THR A 428 -87.51 -4.26 -10.46
C THR A 428 -88.17 -4.31 -9.08
N GLU A 429 -87.47 -4.84 -8.08
CA GLU A 429 -87.92 -4.79 -6.69
C GLU A 429 -88.03 -3.34 -6.18
N LEU A 430 -87.09 -2.46 -6.56
CA LEU A 430 -87.16 -1.05 -6.20
C LEU A 430 -88.34 -0.32 -6.86
N SER A 431 -88.68 -0.62 -8.11
CA SER A 431 -89.91 -0.08 -8.73
C SER A 431 -91.15 -0.58 -8.03
N LYS A 432 -91.20 -1.85 -7.65
CA LYS A 432 -92.34 -2.41 -6.90
C LYS A 432 -92.51 -1.73 -5.54
N CYS A 433 -91.42 -1.53 -4.79
CA CYS A 433 -91.46 -0.77 -3.54
C CYS A 433 -91.90 0.70 -3.74
N LYS A 434 -91.58 1.32 -4.88
CA LYS A 434 -92.06 2.68 -5.21
C LYS A 434 -93.55 2.69 -5.52
N ASP A 435 -94.04 1.69 -6.24
CA ASP A 435 -95.46 1.53 -6.55
C ASP A 435 -96.25 1.31 -5.25
N ASP A 436 -95.79 0.41 -4.37
CA ASP A 436 -96.37 0.16 -3.05
C ASP A 436 -96.36 1.43 -2.18
N ALA A 437 -95.28 2.23 -2.22
CA ALA A 437 -95.21 3.51 -1.53
C ALA A 437 -96.20 4.54 -2.09
N SER A 438 -96.41 4.56 -3.40
CA SER A 438 -97.39 5.45 -4.05
C SER A 438 -98.83 5.09 -3.68
N GLU A 439 -99.14 3.79 -3.58
CA GLU A 439 -100.42 3.28 -3.09
C GLU A 439 -100.63 3.66 -1.61
N LEU A 440 -99.59 3.53 -0.78
CA LEU A 440 -99.60 3.99 0.61
C LEU A 440 -99.89 5.49 0.73
N HIS A 441 -99.33 6.32 -0.16
CA HIS A 441 -99.60 7.75 -0.20
C HIS A 441 -101.04 8.04 -0.63
N SER A 442 -101.60 7.30 -1.58
CA SER A 442 -103.02 7.41 -1.98
C SER A 442 -103.95 7.05 -0.81
N LEU A 443 -103.70 5.92 -0.14
CA LEU A 443 -104.46 5.50 1.04
C LEU A 443 -104.33 6.52 2.17
N ARG A 444 -103.14 7.09 2.38
CA ARG A 444 -102.93 8.16 3.37
C ARG A 444 -103.75 9.41 3.02
N ALA A 445 -103.83 9.80 1.75
CA ALA A 445 -104.64 10.94 1.32
C ALA A 445 -106.14 10.68 1.53
N GLU A 446 -106.62 9.47 1.27
CA GLU A 446 -108.00 9.05 1.58
C GLU A 446 -108.27 9.10 3.09
N VAL A 447 -107.35 8.61 3.93
CA VAL A 447 -107.46 8.70 5.39
C VAL A 447 -107.55 10.16 5.85
N HIS A 448 -106.74 11.07 5.29
CA HIS A 448 -106.84 12.50 5.62
C HIS A 448 -108.20 13.08 5.18
N SER A 449 -108.70 12.72 3.99
CA SER A 449 -110.03 13.15 3.52
C SER A 449 -111.16 12.69 4.44
N VAL A 450 -111.11 11.42 4.87
CA VAL A 450 -112.07 10.85 5.83
C VAL A 450 -111.93 11.53 7.19
N SER A 451 -110.70 11.81 7.64
CA SER A 451 -110.44 12.54 8.88
C SER A 451 -111.00 13.96 8.85
N ASP A 452 -110.90 14.66 7.72
CA ASP A 452 -111.49 15.99 7.53
C ASP A 452 -113.03 15.95 7.49
N ILE A 453 -113.61 14.88 6.91
CA ILE A 453 -115.06 14.64 6.96
C ILE A 453 -115.49 14.39 8.42
N LEU A 454 -114.75 13.56 9.15
CA LEU A 454 -115.02 13.25 10.55
C LEU A 454 -114.93 14.50 11.43
N ALA A 455 -113.88 15.30 11.30
CA ALA A 455 -113.71 16.55 12.05
C ALA A 455 -114.86 17.54 11.78
N ARG A 456 -115.32 17.65 10.52
CA ARG A 456 -116.51 18.45 10.18
C ARG A 456 -117.79 17.91 10.81
N LYS A 457 -117.96 16.58 10.87
CA LYS A 457 -119.12 15.94 11.53
C LYS A 457 -119.09 16.12 13.04
N GLU A 458 -117.93 15.96 13.66
CA GLU A 458 -117.73 16.21 15.09
C GLU A 458 -118.04 17.67 15.45
N HIS A 459 -117.64 18.63 14.61
CA HIS A 459 -118.01 20.02 14.80
C HIS A 459 -119.53 20.25 14.74
N THR A 460 -120.23 19.64 13.77
CA THR A 460 -121.71 19.72 13.69
C THR A 460 -122.41 19.06 14.87
N ILE A 461 -121.86 17.96 15.40
CA ILE A 461 -122.39 17.30 16.60
C ILE A 461 -122.20 18.21 17.81
N ASN A 462 -121.01 18.78 18.00
CA ASN A 462 -120.73 19.70 19.11
C ASN A 462 -121.61 20.96 19.05
N GLU A 463 -121.86 21.55 17.86
CA GLU A 463 -122.82 22.65 17.72
C GLU A 463 -124.24 22.24 18.11
N SER A 464 -124.69 21.05 17.71
CA SER A 464 -126.02 20.54 18.06
C SER A 464 -126.14 20.22 19.56
N LEU A 465 -125.04 19.77 20.18
CA LEU A 465 -124.96 19.50 21.61
C LEU A 465 -125.04 20.80 22.42
N CYS A 466 -124.33 21.85 22.00
CA CYS A 466 -124.43 23.19 22.59
C CYS A 466 -125.86 23.75 22.51
N ARG A 467 -126.54 23.63 21.35
CA ARG A 467 -127.96 24.04 21.20
C ARG A 467 -128.91 23.22 22.08
N SER A 468 -128.60 21.96 22.36
CA SER A 468 -129.40 21.12 23.27
C SER A 468 -129.19 21.46 24.76
N ALA A 469 -127.99 21.93 25.12
CA ALA A 469 -127.67 22.41 26.47
C ALA A 469 -128.44 23.71 26.80
N ASP A 470 -128.64 24.59 25.81
CA ASP A 470 -129.47 25.80 25.92
C ASP A 470 -130.98 25.49 26.03
N ALA A 471 -131.47 24.40 25.41
CA ALA A 471 -132.85 23.93 25.61
C ALA A 471 -133.07 23.29 27.00
N GLY A 472 -131.99 22.81 27.64
CA GLY A 472 -131.99 22.20 28.96
C GLY A 472 -132.15 23.20 30.12
N SER A 473 -131.77 24.46 29.93
CA SER A 473 -132.03 25.55 30.89
C SER A 473 -133.47 26.05 30.79
N GLU A 474 -134.02 26.21 29.59
CA GLU A 474 -135.44 26.56 29.37
C GLU A 474 -136.41 25.51 29.94
N THR A 475 -136.11 24.22 29.82
CA THR A 475 -136.93 23.16 30.43
C THR A 475 -136.83 23.13 31.95
N ARG A 476 -135.75 23.65 32.53
CA ARG A 476 -135.59 23.77 33.99
C ARG A 476 -136.39 24.96 34.53
N ASP A 477 -136.38 26.09 33.82
CA ASP A 477 -137.18 27.28 34.15
C ASP A 477 -138.69 27.04 33.98
N LEU A 478 -139.11 26.33 32.92
CA LEU A 478 -140.51 25.93 32.74
C LEU A 478 -140.97 24.96 33.84
N ARG A 479 -140.11 24.04 34.32
CA ARG A 479 -140.44 23.17 35.46
C ARG A 479 -140.55 23.93 36.77
N SER A 480 -139.71 24.94 37.01
CA SER A 480 -139.80 25.84 38.17
C SER A 480 -141.13 26.61 38.16
N ARG A 481 -141.50 27.18 37.00
CA ARG A 481 -142.75 27.93 36.82
C ARG A 481 -144.00 27.08 37.01
N VAL A 482 -143.95 25.81 36.59
CA VAL A 482 -145.03 24.83 36.81
C VAL A 482 -145.16 24.45 38.29
N CYS A 483 -144.05 24.41 39.07
CA CYS A 483 -144.10 24.21 40.51
C CYS A 483 -144.69 25.43 41.25
N GLU A 484 -144.32 26.66 40.88
CA GLU A 484 -144.91 27.91 41.44
C GLU A 484 -146.42 28.00 41.17
N LEU A 485 -146.86 27.68 39.95
CA LEU A 485 -148.27 27.68 39.57
C LEU A 485 -149.09 26.60 40.29
N ARG A 486 -148.49 25.44 40.62
CA ARG A 486 -149.16 24.41 41.43
C ARG A 486 -149.31 24.82 42.89
N GLN A 487 -148.39 25.61 43.43
CA GLN A 487 -148.46 26.13 44.80
C GLN A 487 -149.52 27.24 44.95
N MET A 488 -149.59 28.17 43.98
CA MET A 488 -150.67 29.19 43.94
C MET A 488 -152.07 28.60 43.70
N ASN A 489 -152.18 27.46 43.00
CA ASN A 489 -153.47 26.78 42.80
C ASN A 489 -154.01 26.15 44.10
N CYS A 490 -153.13 25.67 44.98
CA CYS A 490 -153.51 25.22 46.33
C CYS A 490 -153.98 26.38 47.22
N GLU A 491 -153.38 27.58 47.08
CA GLU A 491 -153.74 28.78 47.85
C GLU A 491 -155.05 29.43 47.35
N LEU A 492 -155.31 29.45 46.03
CA LEU A 492 -156.55 29.98 45.44
C LEU A 492 -157.78 29.08 45.70
N LYS A 493 -157.59 27.75 45.82
CA LYS A 493 -158.66 26.84 46.26
C LYS A 493 -159.11 27.12 47.70
N LEU A 494 -158.20 27.57 48.58
CA LEU A 494 -158.50 27.95 49.96
C LEU A 494 -159.31 29.27 50.03
N PHE A 495 -159.02 30.22 49.14
CA PHE A 495 -159.76 31.49 49.04
C PHE A 495 -161.19 31.33 48.48
N VAL A 496 -161.41 30.40 47.54
CA VAL A 496 -162.73 30.13 46.94
C VAL A 496 -163.66 29.37 47.88
N GLU A 497 -163.15 28.55 48.80
CA GLU A 497 -163.99 27.95 49.86
C GLU A 497 -164.39 28.96 50.95
N MET A 498 -163.55 29.97 51.21
CA MET A 498 -163.81 30.99 52.22
C MET A 498 -164.86 32.03 51.77
N TYR A 499 -164.92 32.35 50.47
CA TYR A 499 -165.91 33.30 49.91
C TYR A 499 -167.26 32.68 49.53
N LYS A 500 -167.42 31.35 49.62
CA LYS A 500 -168.68 30.64 49.33
C LYS A 500 -169.70 30.68 50.47
N ARG A 501 -169.41 31.35 51.59
CA ARG A 501 -170.26 31.34 52.78
C ARG A 501 -170.88 32.66 53.21
N ASP A 502 -170.69 33.80 52.53
CA ASP A 502 -171.42 35.02 52.89
C ASP A 502 -171.76 35.96 51.72
N SER A 503 -173.07 36.22 51.63
CA SER A 503 -173.79 37.35 51.05
C SER A 503 -174.35 37.21 49.62
N THR A 504 -175.67 37.26 49.61
CA THR A 504 -176.62 37.19 48.51
C THR A 504 -177.21 38.58 48.37
N ASP A 505 -177.17 39.19 47.18
CA ASP A 505 -178.30 40.04 46.78
C ASP A 505 -178.49 40.07 45.25
N SER A 506 -179.77 40.11 44.89
CA SER A 506 -180.40 39.71 43.66
C SER A 506 -180.61 40.90 42.72
N ARG A 507 -179.74 41.04 41.72
CA ARG A 507 -180.03 41.84 40.50
C ARG A 507 -179.36 41.35 39.20
N ASP A 508 -178.61 40.24 39.25
CA ASP A 508 -177.75 39.77 38.13
C ASP A 508 -178.32 38.59 37.31
N LEU A 509 -179.61 38.26 37.47
CA LEU A 509 -180.20 37.09 36.81
C LEU A 509 -180.54 37.30 35.33
N LEU A 510 -180.53 38.55 34.84
CA LEU A 510 -180.86 38.86 33.44
C LEU A 510 -179.60 39.05 32.55
N GLU A 511 -178.45 39.43 33.12
CA GLU A 511 -177.15 39.49 32.42
C GLU A 511 -176.43 38.13 32.34
N SER A 512 -176.83 37.15 33.16
CA SER A 512 -176.27 35.80 33.17
C SER A 512 -176.64 34.95 31.95
N LYS A 513 -177.74 35.26 31.27
CA LYS A 513 -178.26 34.46 30.13
C LYS A 513 -177.53 34.75 28.81
N ASP A 514 -177.04 35.98 28.60
CA ASP A 514 -176.27 36.33 27.39
C ASP A 514 -174.80 35.91 27.47
N ARG A 515 -174.21 35.82 28.67
CA ARG A 515 -172.84 35.32 28.85
C ARG A 515 -172.74 33.79 28.68
N GLU A 516 -173.81 33.06 29.01
CA GLU A 516 -173.90 31.59 28.83
C GLU A 516 -173.79 31.17 27.35
N TYR A 517 -174.37 31.94 26.43
CA TYR A 517 -174.27 31.65 24.99
C TYR A 517 -172.87 31.89 24.41
N CYS A 518 -172.13 32.88 24.90
CA CYS A 518 -170.74 33.13 24.48
C CYS A 518 -169.77 32.05 24.97
N GLU A 519 -169.94 31.55 26.19
CA GLU A 519 -169.12 30.47 26.77
C GLU A 519 -169.33 29.11 26.04
N TRP A 520 -170.57 28.81 25.63
CA TRP A 520 -170.88 27.56 24.91
C TRP A 520 -170.17 27.44 23.55
N ALA A 521 -169.96 28.55 22.83
CA ALA A 521 -169.20 28.55 21.58
C ALA A 521 -167.70 28.24 21.80
N HIS A 522 -167.15 28.67 22.94
CA HIS A 522 -165.74 28.44 23.29
C HIS A 522 -165.45 26.97 23.63
N VAL A 523 -166.37 26.32 24.35
CA VAL A 523 -166.26 24.90 24.70
C VAL A 523 -166.33 23.99 23.47
N HIS A 524 -167.17 24.32 22.49
CA HIS A 524 -167.28 23.51 21.27
C HIS A 524 -166.02 23.58 20.39
N SER A 525 -165.35 24.74 20.37
CA SER A 525 -164.03 24.93 19.75
C SER A 525 -162.92 24.13 20.45
N LEU A 526 -162.91 24.09 21.78
CA LEU A 526 -161.95 23.29 22.54
C LEU A 526 -162.16 21.79 22.34
N LYS A 527 -163.42 21.33 22.23
CA LYS A 527 -163.77 19.92 22.05
C LYS A 527 -163.34 19.37 20.68
N SER A 528 -163.42 20.16 19.62
CA SER A 528 -162.90 19.77 18.30
C SER A 528 -161.36 19.80 18.21
N SER A 529 -160.69 20.55 19.09
CA SER A 529 -159.22 20.53 19.20
C SER A 529 -158.67 19.31 19.94
N LEU A 530 -159.50 18.69 20.81
CA LEU A 530 -159.15 17.57 21.69
C LEU A 530 -159.85 16.26 21.25
N ASP A 531 -159.75 15.92 19.97
CA ASP A 531 -160.27 14.66 19.44
C ASP A 531 -159.33 13.48 19.81
N GLU A 532 -159.89 12.41 20.38
CA GLU A 532 -159.15 11.34 21.07
C GLU A 532 -158.26 10.53 20.10
N SER A 533 -158.74 10.31 18.87
CA SER A 533 -157.99 9.66 17.78
C SER A 533 -156.72 10.44 17.38
N ARG A 534 -156.77 11.77 17.45
CA ARG A 534 -155.63 12.63 17.09
C ARG A 534 -154.55 12.64 18.18
N LEU A 535 -154.92 12.40 19.44
CA LEU A 535 -153.99 12.30 20.55
C LEU A 535 -153.25 10.95 20.54
N GLU A 536 -153.95 9.85 20.32
CA GLU A 536 -153.34 8.51 20.24
C GLU A 536 -152.31 8.39 19.10
N GLN A 537 -152.61 8.96 17.92
CA GLN A 537 -151.68 9.01 16.80
C GLN A 537 -150.39 9.78 17.15
N ARG A 538 -150.50 10.88 17.93
CA ARG A 538 -149.33 11.64 18.39
C ARG A 538 -148.48 10.86 19.39
N VAL A 539 -149.08 10.06 20.27
CA VAL A 539 -148.35 9.23 21.23
C VAL A 539 -147.64 8.07 20.54
N LYS A 540 -148.29 7.36 19.61
CA LYS A 540 -147.63 6.30 18.82
C LYS A 540 -146.47 6.85 18.00
N ALA A 541 -146.67 7.98 17.32
CA ALA A 541 -145.60 8.65 16.59
C ALA A 541 -144.43 9.08 17.51
N ALA A 542 -144.72 9.46 18.76
CA ALA A 542 -143.67 9.80 19.73
C ALA A 542 -142.88 8.57 20.22
N ILE A 543 -143.56 7.46 20.52
CA ILE A 543 -142.91 6.20 20.94
C ILE A 543 -142.07 5.60 19.81
N GLU A 544 -142.59 5.61 18.58
CA GLU A 544 -141.83 5.17 17.40
C GLU A 544 -140.62 6.08 17.15
N ALA A 545 -140.78 7.40 17.31
CA ALA A 545 -139.65 8.34 17.22
C ALA A 545 -138.61 8.13 18.34
N GLU A 546 -139.04 7.78 19.56
CA GLU A 546 -138.15 7.48 20.68
C GLU A 546 -137.41 6.16 20.47
N ALA A 547 -138.08 5.09 20.01
CA ALA A 547 -137.43 3.83 19.70
C ALA A 547 -136.39 4.00 18.57
N MET A 548 -136.74 4.76 17.52
CA MET A 548 -135.81 5.10 16.45
C MET A 548 -134.64 5.96 16.94
N SER A 549 -134.84 6.85 17.91
CA SER A 549 -133.75 7.65 18.47
C SER A 549 -132.83 6.81 19.36
N GLN A 550 -133.36 5.92 20.19
CA GLN A 550 -132.58 5.00 21.03
C GLN A 550 -131.78 4.00 20.18
N GLN A 551 -132.35 3.47 19.10
CA GLN A 551 -131.61 2.61 18.16
C GLN A 551 -130.44 3.38 17.50
N ARG A 552 -130.67 4.64 17.10
CA ARG A 552 -129.62 5.50 16.53
C ARG A 552 -128.53 5.85 17.55
N LEU A 553 -128.91 6.05 18.81
CA LEU A 553 -127.96 6.24 19.90
C LEU A 553 -127.12 4.99 20.12
N ALA A 554 -127.72 3.80 20.23
CA ALA A 554 -126.98 2.55 20.41
C ALA A 554 -126.03 2.25 19.24
N SER A 555 -126.44 2.51 17.99
CA SER A 555 -125.54 2.39 16.84
C SER A 555 -124.39 3.41 16.89
N GLY A 556 -124.67 4.65 17.31
CA GLY A 556 -123.64 5.68 17.47
C GLY A 556 -122.67 5.37 18.59
N GLU A 557 -123.14 4.85 19.72
CA GLU A 557 -122.30 4.41 20.84
C GLU A 557 -121.38 3.25 20.46
N SER A 558 -121.88 2.28 19.67
CA SER A 558 -121.05 1.20 19.12
C SER A 558 -119.97 1.73 18.17
N GLU A 559 -120.32 2.68 17.29
CA GLU A 559 -119.37 3.29 16.36
C GLU A 559 -118.30 4.12 17.10
N ILE A 560 -118.69 4.85 18.14
CA ILE A 560 -117.75 5.57 19.01
C ILE A 560 -116.80 4.59 19.72
N ALA A 561 -117.30 3.47 20.22
CA ALA A 561 -116.45 2.45 20.85
C ALA A 561 -115.44 1.85 19.85
N GLU A 562 -115.87 1.59 18.61
CA GLU A 562 -114.99 1.09 17.54
C GLU A 562 -113.91 2.12 17.16
N LEU A 563 -114.28 3.39 16.99
CA LEU A 563 -113.35 4.47 16.66
C LEU A 563 -112.33 4.71 17.77
N ARG A 564 -112.74 4.63 19.05
CA ARG A 564 -111.82 4.68 20.19
C ARG A 564 -110.83 3.51 20.15
N GLY A 565 -111.30 2.30 19.83
CA GLY A 565 -110.45 1.14 19.65
C GLY A 565 -109.38 1.35 18.56
N LYS A 566 -109.78 1.90 17.40
CA LYS A 566 -108.88 2.22 16.28
C LYS A 566 -107.89 3.35 16.62
N MET A 567 -108.33 4.36 17.37
CA MET A 567 -107.46 5.43 17.83
C MET A 567 -106.37 4.91 18.77
N GLU A 568 -106.72 4.03 19.71
CA GLU A 568 -105.74 3.42 20.61
C GLU A 568 -104.84 2.39 19.92
N SER A 569 -105.28 1.73 18.85
CA SER A 569 -104.37 0.96 18.00
C SER A 569 -103.39 1.87 17.26
N ALA A 570 -103.88 2.92 16.59
CA ALA A 570 -103.02 3.86 15.86
C ALA A 570 -102.02 4.58 16.78
N ARG A 571 -102.42 4.91 18.01
CA ARG A 571 -101.52 5.51 19.02
C ARG A 571 -100.39 4.55 19.42
N ARG A 572 -100.71 3.26 19.59
CA ARG A 572 -99.69 2.21 19.82
C ARG A 572 -98.76 2.07 18.62
N ASP A 573 -99.30 2.10 17.40
CA ASP A 573 -98.51 2.01 16.17
C ASP A 573 -97.55 3.20 16.04
N ILE A 574 -98.00 4.43 16.30
CA ILE A 574 -97.14 5.63 16.33
C ILE A 574 -96.03 5.48 17.37
N GLY A 575 -96.34 4.97 18.57
CA GLY A 575 -95.35 4.66 19.59
C GLY A 575 -94.28 3.69 19.07
N SER A 576 -94.71 2.59 18.46
CA SER A 576 -93.82 1.58 17.90
C SER A 576 -92.93 2.11 16.76
N LEU A 577 -93.45 2.97 15.89
CA LEU A 577 -92.70 3.59 14.80
C LEU A 577 -91.67 4.61 15.32
N SER A 578 -92.01 5.33 16.38
CA SER A 578 -91.09 6.27 17.04
C SER A 578 -89.93 5.53 17.73
N GLU A 579 -90.22 4.41 18.40
CA GLU A 579 -89.19 3.52 18.94
C GLU A 579 -88.30 2.92 17.85
N LEU A 580 -88.90 2.47 16.74
CA LEU A 580 -88.15 1.98 15.58
C LEU A 580 -87.25 3.06 14.99
N LEU A 581 -87.73 4.29 14.85
CA LEU A 581 -86.93 5.42 14.37
C LEU A 581 -85.74 5.70 15.29
N LYS A 582 -85.94 5.70 16.61
CA LYS A 582 -84.85 5.86 17.58
C LYS A 582 -83.83 4.74 17.48
N SER A 583 -84.29 3.49 17.39
CA SER A 583 -83.42 2.33 17.19
C SER A 583 -82.60 2.45 15.90
N LYS A 584 -83.19 2.91 14.80
CA LYS A 584 -82.45 3.15 13.54
C LYS A 584 -81.45 4.30 13.64
N HIS A 585 -81.76 5.34 14.40
CA HIS A 585 -80.81 6.42 14.66
C HIS A 585 -79.61 5.92 15.50
N GLU A 586 -79.86 5.16 16.56
CA GLU A 586 -78.82 4.52 17.39
C GLU A 586 -77.95 3.57 16.56
N GLU A 587 -78.55 2.81 15.63
CA GLU A 587 -77.82 1.97 14.67
C GLU A 587 -76.93 2.81 13.75
N GLY A 588 -77.42 3.96 13.28
CA GLY A 588 -76.63 4.92 12.48
C GLY A 588 -75.42 5.48 13.22
N GLU A 589 -75.59 5.85 14.49
CA GLU A 589 -74.49 6.31 15.35
C GLU A 589 -73.46 5.19 15.60
N ALA A 590 -73.92 3.93 15.73
CA ALA A 590 -73.04 2.78 15.83
C ALA A 590 -72.21 2.58 14.55
N TYR A 591 -72.81 2.71 13.37
CA TYR A 591 -72.08 2.65 12.10
C TYR A 591 -71.07 3.79 11.95
N LEU A 592 -71.42 5.02 12.34
CA LEU A 592 -70.48 6.14 12.34
C LEU A 592 -69.28 5.85 13.25
N SER A 593 -69.53 5.32 14.45
CA SER A 593 -68.48 4.91 15.38
C SER A 593 -67.59 3.80 14.80
N GLU A 594 -68.16 2.84 14.08
CA GLU A 594 -67.41 1.78 13.39
C GLU A 594 -66.55 2.36 12.24
N ILE A 595 -67.10 3.29 11.45
CA ILE A 595 -66.35 3.99 10.39
C ILE A 595 -65.17 4.76 10.97
N GLU A 596 -65.36 5.49 12.08
CA GLU A 596 -64.28 6.20 12.77
C GLU A 596 -63.22 5.23 13.29
N SER A 597 -63.64 4.10 13.89
CA SER A 597 -62.72 3.07 14.36
C SER A 597 -61.91 2.44 13.22
N ILE A 598 -62.53 2.14 12.08
CA ILE A 598 -61.85 1.64 10.88
C ILE A 598 -60.89 2.70 10.32
N GLY A 599 -61.31 3.97 10.31
CA GLY A 599 -60.48 5.10 9.90
C GLY A 599 -59.19 5.20 10.71
N GLN A 600 -59.29 5.13 12.04
CA GLN A 600 -58.12 5.15 12.92
C GLN A 600 -57.21 3.95 12.68
N ALA A 601 -57.78 2.74 12.53
CA ALA A 601 -56.99 1.53 12.24
C ALA A 601 -56.25 1.64 10.89
N TYR A 602 -56.86 2.28 9.89
CA TYR A 602 -56.21 2.54 8.61
C TYR A 602 -55.05 3.54 8.74
N GLU A 603 -55.22 4.62 9.50
CA GLU A 603 -54.14 5.57 9.80
C GLU A 603 -52.98 4.89 10.53
N ASP A 604 -53.28 4.05 11.52
CA ASP A 604 -52.27 3.27 12.25
C ASP A 604 -51.51 2.32 11.31
N ILE A 605 -52.20 1.60 10.43
CA ILE A 605 -51.56 0.76 9.40
C ILE A 605 -50.73 1.60 8.43
N GLN A 606 -51.21 2.77 8.03
CA GLN A 606 -50.50 3.68 7.14
C GLN A 606 -49.20 4.18 7.79
N THR A 607 -49.23 4.58 9.06
CA THR A 607 -48.03 4.98 9.81
C THR A 607 -47.06 3.81 9.98
N GLN A 608 -47.55 2.60 10.26
CA GLN A 608 -46.73 1.39 10.32
C GLN A 608 -46.06 1.09 8.97
N ASN A 609 -46.80 1.18 7.86
CA ASN A 609 -46.25 0.99 6.52
C ASN A 609 -45.18 2.04 6.19
N GLN A 610 -45.36 3.29 6.63
CA GLN A 610 -44.37 4.35 6.44
C GLN A 610 -43.09 4.09 7.25
N GLN A 611 -43.22 3.58 8.48
CA GLN A 611 -42.08 3.16 9.30
C GLN A 611 -41.34 1.97 8.68
N LEU A 612 -42.06 0.97 8.17
CA LEU A 612 -41.45 -0.18 7.48
C LEU A 612 -40.71 0.25 6.21
N LEU A 613 -41.28 1.18 5.43
CA LEU A 613 -40.62 1.73 4.26
C LEU A 613 -39.33 2.47 4.65
N GLN A 614 -39.37 3.26 5.73
CA GLN A 614 -38.19 3.94 6.27
C GLN A 614 -37.11 2.94 6.72
N GLN A 615 -37.49 1.85 7.39
CA GLN A 615 -36.56 0.78 7.77
C GLN A 615 -35.94 0.07 6.56
N ILE A 616 -36.71 -0.14 5.48
CA ILE A 616 -36.18 -0.71 4.23
C ILE A 616 -35.15 0.23 3.62
N ILE A 617 -35.44 1.52 3.54
CA ILE A 617 -34.50 2.55 3.03
C ILE A 617 -33.22 2.55 3.87
N GLU A 618 -33.35 2.59 5.20
CA GLU A 618 -32.20 2.57 6.10
C GLU A 618 -31.39 1.28 5.94
N ARG A 619 -32.04 0.12 5.87
CA ARG A 619 -31.36 -1.16 5.64
C ARG A 619 -30.63 -1.18 4.30
N ASP A 620 -31.24 -0.63 3.24
CA ASP A 620 -30.62 -0.58 1.91
C ASP A 620 -29.43 0.40 1.88
N ASP A 621 -29.48 1.49 2.62
CA ASP A 621 -28.33 2.39 2.87
C ASP A 621 -27.21 1.69 3.62
N HIS A 622 -27.53 0.90 4.65
CA HIS A 622 -26.54 0.09 5.37
C HIS A 622 -25.93 -0.98 4.46
N ASN A 623 -26.74 -1.68 3.67
CA ASN A 623 -26.28 -2.67 2.69
C ASN A 623 -25.35 -2.02 1.66
N THR A 624 -25.67 -0.82 1.19
CA THR A 624 -24.82 -0.06 0.26
C THR A 624 -23.48 0.31 0.90
N LYS A 625 -23.48 0.74 2.17
CA LYS A 625 -22.25 1.02 2.93
C LYS A 625 -21.38 -0.24 3.09
N ILE A 626 -21.97 -1.36 3.50
CA ILE A 626 -21.28 -2.65 3.63
C ILE A 626 -20.73 -3.11 2.28
N PHE A 627 -21.49 -2.96 1.20
CA PHE A 627 -21.03 -3.29 -0.15
C PHE A 627 -19.82 -2.43 -0.55
N MET A 628 -19.88 -1.10 -0.34
CA MET A 628 -18.76 -0.22 -0.62
C MET A 628 -17.52 -0.56 0.22
N GLU A 629 -17.69 -0.90 1.49
CA GLU A 629 -16.60 -1.35 2.35
C GLU A 629 -16.03 -2.69 1.88
N GLY A 630 -16.88 -3.64 1.50
CA GLY A 630 -16.47 -4.90 0.89
C GLY A 630 -15.67 -4.71 -0.41
N VAL A 631 -16.06 -3.76 -1.26
CA VAL A 631 -15.29 -3.39 -2.45
C VAL A 631 -13.94 -2.78 -2.07
N LYS A 632 -13.88 -1.89 -1.07
CA LYS A 632 -12.61 -1.32 -0.59
C LYS A 632 -11.68 -2.38 -0.02
N VAL A 633 -12.21 -3.30 0.79
CA VAL A 633 -11.46 -4.43 1.35
C VAL A 633 -10.94 -5.33 0.24
N LYS A 634 -11.77 -5.66 -0.75
CA LYS A 634 -11.33 -6.45 -1.91
C LYS A 634 -10.22 -5.76 -2.70
N HIS A 635 -10.36 -4.46 -2.97
CA HIS A 635 -9.31 -3.69 -3.63
C HIS A 635 -8.00 -3.68 -2.84
N ALA A 636 -8.06 -3.50 -1.51
CA ALA A 636 -6.90 -3.59 -0.64
C ALA A 636 -6.29 -5.00 -0.63
N GLN A 637 -7.13 -6.05 -0.62
CA GLN A 637 -6.69 -7.45 -0.70
C GLN A 637 -5.97 -7.73 -2.03
N ASP A 638 -6.53 -7.29 -3.16
CA ASP A 638 -5.94 -7.47 -4.48
C ASP A 638 -4.58 -6.75 -4.59
N ASN A 639 -4.49 -5.52 -4.05
CA ASN A 639 -3.24 -4.77 -3.97
C ASN A 639 -2.19 -5.50 -3.11
N LEU A 640 -2.56 -5.98 -1.93
CA LEU A 640 -1.68 -6.77 -1.06
C LEU A 640 -1.25 -8.08 -1.74
N HIS A 641 -2.16 -8.74 -2.46
CA HIS A 641 -1.84 -9.96 -3.21
C HIS A 641 -0.79 -9.69 -4.31
N LEU A 642 -0.92 -8.55 -5.01
CA LEU A 642 0.04 -8.12 -6.01
C LEU A 642 1.41 -7.80 -5.39
N GLU A 643 1.44 -7.12 -4.23
CA GLU A 643 2.67 -6.88 -3.48
C GLU A 643 3.33 -8.17 -3.02
N VAL A 644 2.58 -9.10 -2.42
CA VAL A 644 3.08 -10.41 -2.00
C VAL A 644 3.63 -11.20 -3.19
N PHE A 645 2.95 -11.17 -4.34
CA PHE A 645 3.42 -11.79 -5.57
C PHE A 645 4.76 -11.20 -6.03
N ASN A 646 4.87 -9.86 -6.03
CA ASN A 646 6.09 -9.15 -6.42
C ASN A 646 7.24 -9.43 -5.45
N LEU A 647 7.00 -9.39 -4.14
CA LEU A 647 7.98 -9.74 -3.12
C LEU A 647 8.45 -11.19 -3.25
N SER A 648 7.52 -12.12 -3.50
CA SER A 648 7.86 -13.54 -3.74
C SER A 648 8.72 -13.72 -4.99
N ARG A 649 8.47 -12.94 -6.05
CA ARG A 649 9.31 -12.93 -7.25
C ARG A 649 10.71 -12.40 -6.94
N ASN A 650 10.81 -11.29 -6.23
CA ASN A 650 12.08 -10.67 -5.85
C ASN A 650 12.89 -11.60 -4.91
N LEU A 651 12.22 -12.26 -3.96
CA LEU A 651 12.85 -13.25 -3.08
C LEU A 651 13.43 -14.43 -3.88
N ARG A 652 12.69 -14.91 -4.90
CA ARG A 652 13.19 -15.99 -5.79
C ARG A 652 14.43 -15.56 -6.56
N GLN A 653 14.45 -14.33 -7.06
CA GLN A 653 15.63 -13.75 -7.75
C GLN A 653 16.81 -13.56 -6.79
N ALA A 654 16.57 -13.08 -5.57
CA ALA A 654 17.62 -12.96 -4.56
C ALA A 654 18.18 -14.33 -4.16
N LYS A 655 17.32 -15.36 -4.07
CA LYS A 655 17.73 -16.73 -3.80
C LYS A 655 18.61 -17.30 -4.93
N SER A 656 18.22 -17.12 -6.19
CA SER A 656 19.05 -17.59 -7.32
C SER A 656 20.41 -16.88 -7.35
N LEU A 657 20.47 -15.59 -7.02
CA LEU A 657 21.74 -14.86 -6.90
C LEU A 657 22.58 -15.40 -5.73
N MET A 658 21.96 -15.67 -4.59
CA MET A 658 22.65 -16.25 -3.43
C MET A 658 23.24 -17.63 -3.76
N ASP A 659 22.48 -18.48 -4.44
CA ASP A 659 22.94 -19.81 -4.83
C ASP A 659 24.12 -19.71 -5.82
N LEU A 660 24.09 -18.76 -6.78
CA LEU A 660 25.20 -18.47 -7.66
C LEU A 660 26.46 -17.98 -6.91
N TYR A 661 26.29 -17.12 -5.91
CA TYR A 661 27.41 -16.70 -5.05
C TYR A 661 27.96 -17.86 -4.21
N LYS A 662 27.11 -18.76 -3.69
CA LYS A 662 27.56 -19.97 -2.98
C LYS A 662 28.40 -20.85 -3.88
N ASP A 663 27.97 -21.09 -5.12
CA ASP A 663 28.73 -21.88 -6.08
C ASP A 663 30.10 -21.25 -6.38
N LYS A 664 30.13 -19.92 -6.52
CA LYS A 664 31.39 -19.18 -6.72
C LYS A 664 32.33 -19.27 -5.52
N VAL A 665 31.79 -19.22 -4.29
CA VAL A 665 32.57 -19.42 -3.06
C VAL A 665 33.13 -20.83 -3.02
N ALA A 666 32.32 -21.86 -3.30
CA ALA A 666 32.78 -23.25 -3.35
C ALA A 666 33.93 -23.44 -4.36
N GLN A 667 33.83 -22.85 -5.55
CA GLN A 667 34.90 -22.88 -6.55
C GLN A 667 36.19 -22.18 -6.07
N LEU A 668 36.07 -21.07 -5.34
CA LEU A 668 37.23 -20.38 -4.77
C LEU A 668 37.88 -21.18 -3.64
N ASP A 669 37.08 -21.81 -2.78
CA ASP A 669 37.56 -22.71 -1.73
C ASP A 669 38.31 -23.92 -2.32
N ASP A 670 37.80 -24.52 -3.40
CA ASP A 670 38.49 -25.61 -4.09
C ASP A 670 39.82 -25.16 -4.68
N LYS A 671 39.88 -23.97 -5.30
CA LYS A 671 41.14 -23.38 -5.78
C LYS A 671 42.12 -23.12 -4.63
N LEU A 672 41.62 -22.60 -3.51
CA LEU A 672 42.44 -22.30 -2.34
C LEU A 672 42.99 -23.57 -1.69
N LYS A 673 42.23 -24.66 -1.66
CA LYS A 673 42.72 -26.00 -1.27
C LYS A 673 43.84 -26.47 -2.19
N VAL A 674 43.67 -26.39 -3.52
CA VAL A 674 44.71 -26.79 -4.48
C VAL A 674 46.00 -25.99 -4.28
N TRP A 675 45.89 -24.66 -4.10
CA TRP A 675 47.05 -23.81 -3.82
C TRP A 675 47.70 -24.15 -2.47
N SER A 676 46.90 -24.41 -1.44
CA SER A 676 47.41 -24.81 -0.12
C SER A 676 48.16 -26.14 -0.18
N GLU A 677 47.65 -27.12 -0.91
CA GLU A 677 48.35 -28.39 -1.15
C GLU A 677 49.65 -28.19 -1.93
N GLN A 678 49.66 -27.29 -2.92
CA GLN A 678 50.86 -27.01 -3.70
C GLN A 678 51.93 -26.31 -2.85
N ILE A 679 51.55 -25.36 -2.00
CA ILE A 679 52.45 -24.73 -1.02
C ILE A 679 52.98 -25.80 -0.04
N GLY A 680 52.11 -26.70 0.44
CA GLY A 680 52.51 -27.82 1.29
C GLY A 680 53.55 -28.71 0.64
N ARG A 681 53.35 -29.09 -0.63
CA ARG A 681 54.33 -29.87 -1.42
C ARG A 681 55.65 -29.13 -1.58
N LEU A 682 55.63 -27.85 -1.97
CA LEU A 682 56.84 -27.03 -2.11
C LEU A 682 57.59 -26.87 -0.79
N SER A 683 56.88 -26.75 0.34
CA SER A 683 57.47 -26.68 1.68
C SER A 683 58.14 -28.01 2.06
N GLU A 684 57.48 -29.14 1.78
CA GLU A 684 58.04 -30.49 1.99
C GLU A 684 59.30 -30.70 1.14
N ASP A 685 59.27 -30.29 -0.13
CA ASP A 685 60.41 -30.35 -1.04
C ASP A 685 61.55 -29.44 -0.56
N GLY A 686 61.24 -28.21 -0.14
CA GLY A 686 62.21 -27.30 0.46
C GLY A 686 62.87 -27.89 1.71
N ARG A 687 62.10 -28.56 2.57
CA ARG A 687 62.61 -29.28 3.74
C ARG A 687 63.52 -30.43 3.32
N ARG A 688 63.12 -31.25 2.34
CA ARG A 688 63.94 -32.34 1.79
C ARG A 688 65.27 -31.82 1.21
N HIS A 689 65.24 -30.73 0.45
CA HIS A 689 66.42 -30.07 -0.09
C HIS A 689 67.33 -29.52 1.02
N SER A 690 66.78 -28.87 2.05
CA SER A 690 67.55 -28.40 3.21
C SER A 690 68.25 -29.56 3.94
N VAL A 691 67.55 -30.68 4.17
CA VAL A 691 68.15 -31.87 4.79
C VAL A 691 69.26 -32.45 3.91
N SER A 692 69.04 -32.57 2.61
CA SER A 692 70.04 -33.05 1.65
C SER A 692 71.27 -32.15 1.57
N SER A 693 71.07 -30.84 1.57
CA SER A 693 72.14 -29.83 1.60
C SER A 693 72.93 -29.92 2.91
N GLY A 694 72.24 -29.97 4.06
CA GLY A 694 72.89 -30.14 5.37
C GLY A 694 73.67 -31.46 5.50
N ASN A 695 73.19 -32.54 4.88
CA ASN A 695 73.95 -33.80 4.78
C ASN A 695 75.21 -33.64 3.91
N SER A 696 75.11 -32.94 2.78
CA SER A 696 76.24 -32.69 1.89
C SER A 696 77.27 -31.76 2.53
N GLN A 697 76.83 -30.75 3.28
CA GLN A 697 77.69 -29.86 4.07
C GLN A 697 78.43 -30.64 5.16
N ARG A 698 77.76 -31.56 5.87
CA ARG A 698 78.43 -32.45 6.84
C ARG A 698 79.51 -33.28 6.17
N LYS A 699 79.21 -33.94 5.05
CA LYS A 699 80.20 -34.70 4.26
C LYS A 699 81.39 -33.84 3.82
N LEU A 700 81.15 -32.59 3.43
CA LEU A 700 82.22 -31.66 3.05
C LEU A 700 83.13 -31.35 4.24
N VAL A 701 82.54 -31.09 5.42
CA VAL A 701 83.31 -30.84 6.65
C VAL A 701 84.12 -32.07 7.04
N ASP A 702 83.55 -33.28 6.93
CA ASP A 702 84.25 -34.53 7.20
C ASP A 702 85.46 -34.71 6.25
N VAL A 703 85.26 -34.53 4.94
CA VAL A 703 86.32 -34.59 3.92
C VAL A 703 87.39 -33.51 4.14
N GLN A 704 86.99 -32.30 4.55
CA GLN A 704 87.92 -31.23 4.87
C GLN A 704 88.75 -31.56 6.12
N GLY A 705 88.15 -32.20 7.12
CA GLY A 705 88.83 -32.73 8.30
C GLY A 705 89.86 -33.81 7.93
N GLU A 706 89.46 -34.78 7.09
CA GLU A 706 90.36 -35.82 6.56
C GLU A 706 91.52 -35.21 5.76
N ALA A 707 91.24 -34.23 4.90
CA ALA A 707 92.27 -33.52 4.12
C ALA A 707 93.25 -32.76 5.02
N GLN A 708 92.76 -32.16 6.12
CA GLN A 708 93.59 -31.46 7.09
C GLN A 708 94.48 -32.44 7.89
N GLN A 709 93.96 -33.61 8.25
CA GLN A 709 94.76 -34.69 8.84
C GLN A 709 95.84 -35.22 7.88
N LEU A 710 95.50 -35.43 6.61
CA LEU A 710 96.46 -35.82 5.58
C LEU A 710 97.56 -34.77 5.39
N ARG A 711 97.21 -33.48 5.41
CA ARG A 711 98.18 -32.39 5.34
C ARG A 711 99.12 -32.38 6.55
N GLN A 712 98.59 -32.56 7.76
CA GLN A 712 99.43 -32.67 8.97
C GLN A 712 100.37 -33.88 8.90
N SER A 713 99.88 -35.04 8.43
CA SER A 713 100.70 -36.23 8.22
C SER A 713 101.80 -35.99 7.16
N MET A 714 101.48 -35.29 6.07
CA MET A 714 102.45 -34.90 5.05
C MET A 714 103.52 -33.95 5.62
N ASP A 715 103.14 -32.95 6.41
CA ASP A 715 104.07 -32.03 7.07
C ASP A 715 105.00 -32.78 8.05
N GLU A 716 104.49 -33.77 8.79
CA GLU A 716 105.29 -34.66 9.64
C GLU A 716 106.29 -35.50 8.84
N VAL A 717 105.86 -36.07 7.70
CA VAL A 717 106.73 -36.80 6.77
C VAL A 717 107.81 -35.88 6.21
N GLN A 718 107.46 -34.66 5.80
CA GLN A 718 108.39 -33.68 5.27
C GLN A 718 109.41 -33.22 6.32
N ALA A 719 108.98 -33.00 7.57
CA ALA A 719 109.88 -32.73 8.68
C ALA A 719 110.82 -33.90 8.98
N LYS A 720 110.34 -35.15 8.86
CA LYS A 720 111.16 -36.36 9.00
C LYS A 720 112.20 -36.47 7.87
N VAL A 721 111.83 -36.17 6.62
CA VAL A 721 112.77 -36.09 5.49
C VAL A 721 113.81 -35.00 5.72
N GLY A 722 113.42 -33.84 6.26
CA GLY A 722 114.34 -32.76 6.62
C GLY A 722 115.37 -33.18 7.68
N ARG A 723 114.93 -33.87 8.74
CA ARG A 723 115.82 -34.45 9.76
C ARG A 723 116.78 -35.49 9.17
N ASN A 724 116.28 -36.40 8.34
CA ASN A 724 117.13 -37.40 7.67
C ASN A 724 118.16 -36.75 6.75
N ARG A 725 117.82 -35.66 6.04
CA ARG A 725 118.77 -34.89 5.23
C ARG A 725 119.87 -34.24 6.06
N LEU A 726 119.53 -33.69 7.22
CA LEU A 726 120.50 -33.15 8.19
C LEU A 726 121.41 -34.24 8.75
N GLU A 727 120.86 -35.42 9.01
CA GLU A 727 121.62 -36.59 9.50
C GLU A 727 122.60 -37.11 8.43
N VAL A 728 122.17 -37.18 7.16
CA VAL A 728 123.04 -37.48 6.01
C VAL A 728 124.12 -36.42 5.84
N ALA A 729 123.79 -35.13 5.98
CA ALA A 729 124.77 -34.05 5.93
C ALA A 729 125.79 -34.14 7.08
N GLY A 730 125.34 -34.52 8.28
CA GLY A 730 126.21 -34.79 9.43
C GLY A 730 127.17 -35.95 9.18
N LEU A 731 126.68 -37.07 8.64
CA LEU A 731 127.51 -38.22 8.26
C LEU A 731 128.53 -37.87 7.17
N LEU A 732 128.17 -37.02 6.20
CA LEU A 732 129.09 -36.52 5.17
C LEU A 732 130.19 -35.62 5.76
N VAL A 733 129.87 -34.81 6.78
CA VAL A 733 130.85 -33.97 7.48
C VAL A 733 131.81 -34.79 8.35
N GLU A 734 131.36 -35.89 8.95
CA GLU A 734 132.27 -36.82 9.65
C GLU A 734 133.21 -37.55 8.67
N LEU A 735 132.72 -37.92 7.49
CA LEU A 735 133.51 -38.55 6.43
C LEU A 735 134.61 -37.63 5.86
N GLU A 736 134.40 -36.31 5.89
CA GLU A 736 135.39 -35.31 5.45
C GLU A 736 136.42 -34.97 6.56
N LYS A 737 136.18 -35.37 7.82
CA LYS A 737 137.15 -35.24 8.93
C LYS A 737 138.10 -36.43 9.05
N ASP A 738 137.74 -37.57 8.46
CA ASP A 738 138.54 -38.79 8.40
C ASP A 738 139.40 -38.89 7.12
N ARG A 739 139.40 -37.84 6.28
CA ARG A 739 140.32 -37.64 5.14
C ARG A 739 141.32 -36.54 5.44
#